data_AF-A0A1Y1Q3U0-F1
#
_entry.id   AF-A0A1Y1Q3U0-F1
#
_cell.length_a   1.000
_cell.length_b   1.000
_cell.length_c   1.000
_cell.angle_alpha   90.00
_cell.angle_beta   90.00
_cell.angle_gamma   90.00
#
_symmetry.space_group_name_H-M   'P 1'
#
loop_
_entity.id
_entity.type
_entity.pdbx_description
1 polymer ?
#
loop_
_entity_poly.entity_id
_entity_poly.type
_entity_poly.pdbx_seq_one_letter_code
_entity_poly.pdbx_strand_id
1 'polypeptide(L)'
;MLYALTLAGLVFLFVTFWHFVFERLFSPAGELEHYTKWRIDIYVSFFLSLFIVSLLLHSGVFLDAYLAFANAYLVLFVVIFVPILYLWKTIADFLQSKWPWLKVFLGKIFLGKVLLYLLEGFRGKVLLDLFVGLAMALMFSLWFHKYTFLSAPEDASMDFAMRMNKCEEDRVCDFPGKDENQIPPKIVLLNIDDKTYDEWGKPLVTPRDRLKGLIEKAANDGARLILVDIFLDDKTAANCNDVPCDKVLKDYLANYDSQKECGGHKCPPIILIRRSFDNTKTGFFAVSKPPVRQMSSDFLGEKNAERWISSPTSLIQWTLPYFWVSEFDGRLRRWWLWQPVCENGKPKFIPSPQLLVASLISRKDKNYEVALKQLEEISTTRIDPDFVGKDSCPPDYGEPKELTDPIVLNDNFKINVGELSGGVINQRIMFIMPWVKEPSLSKRVSVSAKFDPVKGKQEIFTVYPVHLYLTSGFSPDPEITDSVVIIGNTHSNANDTHNTPLGNMPGMLVVANGIYSLFLNGGQIESPFWAKMAAESILLLVTALIINVASYFPQATNRGRRLKFLDWWHERLGYWPAMFVVTVIIMGPCLIYLSSVILRGSTWFYPFREGGTWIDFSLPLVAIFFHHVVTRFHDLGKEKEEAIKEAIKTEIEAKKRVAEEEKKTEKEKKEKLACQEELSKCKQNAQQLSLELQKVKRV
;
A
#
# COMPACT_ATOMS: atom_id res chain seq x y z
N MET A 1 -3.11 -10.96 -15.82
CA MET A 1 -4.31 -10.53 -16.58
C MET A 1 -5.56 -11.34 -16.24
N LEU A 2 -5.53 -12.68 -16.28
CA LEU A 2 -6.68 -13.53 -15.91
C LEU A 2 -7.18 -13.25 -14.48
N TYR A 3 -6.29 -13.17 -13.48
CA TYR A 3 -6.66 -12.79 -12.10
C TYR A 3 -7.35 -11.43 -12.00
N ALA A 4 -6.90 -10.42 -12.76
CA ALA A 4 -7.52 -9.11 -12.78
C ALA A 4 -8.91 -9.14 -13.43
N LEU A 5 -9.11 -9.97 -14.47
CA LEU A 5 -10.42 -10.22 -15.09
C LEU A 5 -11.35 -10.99 -14.16
N THR A 6 -10.86 -12.01 -13.46
CA THR A 6 -11.65 -12.78 -12.49
C THR A 6 -12.06 -11.89 -11.31
N LEU A 7 -11.16 -11.04 -10.81
CA LEU A 7 -11.46 -10.10 -9.73
C LEU A 7 -12.38 -8.97 -10.18
N ALA A 8 -12.16 -8.40 -11.38
CA ALA A 8 -13.10 -7.44 -11.96
C ALA A 8 -14.49 -8.07 -12.12
N GLY A 9 -14.55 -9.35 -12.52
CA GLY A 9 -15.77 -10.15 -12.52
C GLY A 9 -16.36 -10.34 -11.13
N LEU A 10 -15.55 -10.63 -10.11
CA LEU A 10 -16.00 -10.87 -8.73
C LEU A 10 -16.50 -9.59 -8.06
N VAL A 11 -15.79 -8.47 -8.24
CA VAL A 11 -16.21 -7.14 -7.76
C VAL A 11 -17.44 -6.67 -8.54
N PHE A 12 -17.47 -6.88 -9.86
CA PHE A 12 -18.66 -6.61 -10.67
C PHE A 12 -19.86 -7.42 -10.16
N LEU A 13 -19.70 -8.72 -9.91
CA LEU A 13 -20.74 -9.59 -9.37
C LEU A 13 -21.16 -9.17 -7.96
N PHE A 14 -20.22 -8.79 -7.09
CA PHE A 14 -20.49 -8.31 -5.73
C PHE A 14 -21.26 -6.99 -5.73
N VAL A 15 -20.85 -6.02 -6.54
CA VAL A 15 -21.56 -4.74 -6.68
C VAL A 15 -22.92 -4.94 -7.33
N THR A 16 -23.01 -5.80 -8.34
CA THR A 16 -24.28 -6.16 -9.00
C THR A 16 -25.24 -6.83 -8.03
N PHE A 17 -24.74 -7.74 -7.17
CA PHE A 17 -25.52 -8.37 -6.12
C PHE A 17 -26.08 -7.34 -5.12
N TRP A 18 -25.23 -6.46 -4.58
CA TRP A 18 -25.67 -5.43 -3.64
C TRP A 18 -26.62 -4.41 -4.27
N HIS A 19 -26.42 -4.10 -5.55
CA HIS A 19 -27.33 -3.26 -6.31
C HIS A 19 -28.73 -3.91 -6.43
N PHE A 20 -28.81 -5.21 -6.74
CA PHE A 20 -30.09 -5.92 -6.81
C PHE A 20 -30.77 -6.08 -5.45
N VAL A 21 -30.01 -6.32 -4.38
CA VAL A 21 -30.53 -6.30 -3.01
C VAL A 21 -31.08 -4.92 -2.65
N PHE A 22 -30.39 -3.85 -3.05
CA PHE A 22 -30.79 -2.47 -2.81
C PHE A 22 -32.08 -2.11 -3.56
N GLU A 23 -32.13 -2.34 -4.87
CA GLU A 23 -33.34 -2.21 -5.70
C GLU A 23 -34.52 -2.98 -5.08
N ARG A 24 -34.27 -4.19 -4.56
CA ARG A 24 -35.32 -5.01 -3.96
C ARG A 24 -35.86 -4.49 -2.64
N LEU A 25 -34.99 -3.97 -1.78
CA LEU A 25 -35.34 -3.51 -0.43
C LEU A 25 -35.96 -2.11 -0.43
N PHE A 26 -35.58 -1.26 -1.39
CA PHE A 26 -35.90 0.17 -1.34
C PHE A 26 -36.74 0.69 -2.50
N SER A 27 -36.96 -0.08 -3.58
CA SER A 27 -37.94 0.33 -4.61
C SER A 27 -39.37 0.25 -4.05
N PRO A 28 -40.21 1.29 -4.27
CA PRO A 28 -41.61 1.27 -3.87
C PRO A 28 -42.30 0.04 -4.46
N ALA A 29 -43.01 -0.72 -3.62
CA ALA A 29 -43.53 -2.05 -3.97
C ALA A 29 -44.48 -2.11 -5.18
N GLY A 30 -44.90 -0.95 -5.72
CA GLY A 30 -45.79 -0.83 -6.88
C GLY A 30 -45.14 -0.42 -8.20
N GLU A 31 -43.85 -0.06 -8.26
CA GLU A 31 -43.24 0.48 -9.49
C GLU A 31 -42.40 -0.52 -10.30
N LEU A 32 -41.99 -1.65 -9.71
CA LEU A 32 -41.27 -2.69 -10.46
C LEU A 32 -42.24 -3.67 -11.12
N GLU A 33 -42.10 -3.85 -12.44
CA GLU A 33 -42.79 -4.92 -13.17
C GLU A 33 -42.54 -6.28 -12.50
N HIS A 34 -43.60 -7.08 -12.40
CA HIS A 34 -43.58 -8.39 -11.73
C HIS A 34 -42.46 -9.31 -12.26
N TYR A 35 -42.10 -9.18 -13.53
CA TYR A 35 -41.04 -9.94 -14.17
C TYR A 35 -39.63 -9.56 -13.67
N THR A 36 -39.37 -8.27 -13.48
CA THR A 36 -38.10 -7.73 -12.96
C THR A 36 -37.90 -8.16 -11.51
N LYS A 37 -38.97 -8.13 -10.71
CA LYS A 37 -38.97 -8.58 -9.31
C LYS A 37 -38.59 -10.06 -9.17
N TRP A 38 -39.15 -10.92 -10.01
CA TRP A 38 -38.85 -12.36 -10.01
C TRP A 38 -37.39 -12.67 -10.41
N ARG A 39 -36.85 -11.94 -11.39
CA ARG A 39 -35.43 -12.07 -11.78
C ARG A 39 -34.47 -11.64 -10.67
N ILE A 40 -34.77 -10.53 -10.00
CA ILE A 40 -33.99 -10.04 -8.86
C ILE A 40 -34.01 -11.08 -7.73
N ASP A 41 -35.18 -11.66 -7.43
CA ASP A 41 -35.32 -12.69 -6.38
C ASP A 41 -34.50 -13.95 -6.71
N ILE A 42 -34.50 -14.41 -7.98
CA ILE A 42 -33.67 -15.55 -8.41
C ILE A 42 -32.18 -15.24 -8.30
N TYR A 43 -31.75 -14.06 -8.75
CA TYR A 43 -30.34 -13.67 -8.68
C TYR A 43 -29.85 -13.57 -7.25
N VAL A 44 -30.62 -12.92 -6.37
CA VAL A 44 -30.30 -12.78 -4.95
C VAL A 44 -30.27 -14.15 -4.27
N SER A 45 -31.26 -15.02 -4.52
CA SER A 45 -31.27 -16.39 -3.98
C SER A 45 -30.09 -17.22 -4.47
N PHE A 46 -29.76 -17.20 -5.77
CA PHE A 46 -28.63 -17.95 -6.32
C PHE A 46 -27.30 -17.50 -5.71
N PHE A 47 -27.09 -16.19 -5.57
CA PHE A 47 -25.87 -15.64 -4.97
C PHE A 47 -25.77 -15.92 -3.47
N LEU A 48 -26.87 -15.81 -2.72
CA LEU A 48 -26.93 -16.23 -1.32
C LEU A 48 -26.67 -17.72 -1.16
N SER A 49 -27.21 -18.57 -2.04
CA SER A 49 -26.93 -20.01 -2.02
C SER A 49 -25.46 -20.31 -2.32
N LEU A 50 -24.84 -19.65 -3.31
CA LEU A 50 -23.41 -19.78 -3.59
C LEU A 50 -22.53 -19.28 -2.43
N PHE A 51 -22.90 -18.17 -1.81
CA PHE A 51 -22.19 -17.62 -0.65
C PHE A 51 -22.31 -18.53 0.57
N ILE A 52 -23.51 -19.06 0.86
CA ILE A 52 -23.76 -20.04 1.92
C ILE A 52 -22.99 -21.33 1.63
N VAL A 53 -23.02 -21.85 0.40
CA VAL A 53 -22.25 -23.04 0.01
C VAL A 53 -20.75 -22.79 0.12
N SER A 54 -20.25 -21.62 -0.27
CA SER A 54 -18.83 -21.25 -0.12
C SER A 54 -18.43 -21.11 1.34
N LEU A 55 -19.29 -20.53 2.19
CA LEU A 55 -19.09 -20.47 3.64
C LEU A 55 -19.05 -21.87 4.24
N LEU A 56 -20.01 -22.73 3.88
CA LEU A 56 -20.11 -24.12 4.36
C LEU A 56 -18.94 -24.99 3.88
N LEU A 57 -18.41 -24.75 2.67
CA LEU A 57 -17.25 -25.45 2.11
C LEU A 57 -15.91 -24.97 2.72
N HIS A 58 -15.88 -23.82 3.39
CA HIS A 58 -14.69 -23.30 4.07
C HIS A 58 -14.75 -23.40 5.60
N SER A 59 -15.91 -23.75 6.19
CA SER A 59 -16.10 -23.75 7.64
C SER A 59 -16.12 -25.17 8.23
N GLY A 60 -14.96 -25.67 8.62
CA GLY A 60 -14.89 -26.71 9.64
C GLY A 60 -15.06 -26.18 11.07
N VAL A 61 -14.69 -24.91 11.34
CA VAL A 61 -14.53 -24.42 12.74
C VAL A 61 -14.89 -22.93 12.98
N PHE A 62 -14.99 -22.08 11.95
CA PHE A 62 -14.97 -20.61 12.16
C PHE A 62 -16.33 -19.89 12.27
N LEU A 63 -17.47 -20.53 12.00
CA LEU A 63 -18.77 -19.83 11.90
C LEU A 63 -19.32 -19.38 13.27
N ASP A 64 -19.14 -20.19 14.32
CA ASP A 64 -19.65 -19.89 15.66
C ASP A 64 -18.87 -18.74 16.34
N ALA A 65 -17.55 -18.69 16.13
CA ALA A 65 -16.73 -17.57 16.57
C ALA A 65 -17.15 -16.27 15.86
N TYR A 66 -17.44 -16.34 14.55
CA TYR A 66 -17.82 -15.17 13.76
C TYR A 66 -19.18 -14.59 14.17
N LEU A 67 -20.19 -15.44 14.42
CA LEU A 67 -21.49 -15.01 14.94
C LEU A 67 -21.37 -14.39 16.35
N ALA A 68 -20.49 -14.93 17.20
CA ALA A 68 -20.20 -14.33 18.49
C ALA A 68 -19.56 -12.94 18.35
N PHE A 69 -18.60 -12.75 17.44
CA PHE A 69 -17.97 -11.45 17.16
C PHE A 69 -18.94 -10.42 16.58
N ALA A 70 -19.80 -10.80 15.63
CA ALA A 70 -20.80 -9.92 15.04
C ALA A 70 -21.83 -9.44 16.08
N ASN A 71 -22.27 -10.35 16.97
CA ASN A 71 -23.17 -10.01 18.07
C ASN A 71 -22.49 -9.10 19.11
N ALA A 72 -21.22 -9.34 19.43
CA ALA A 72 -20.45 -8.46 20.32
C ALA A 72 -20.32 -7.03 19.73
N TYR A 73 -20.11 -6.92 18.41
CA TYR A 73 -20.03 -5.63 17.71
C TYR A 73 -21.38 -4.89 17.71
N LEU A 74 -22.48 -5.60 17.50
CA LEU A 74 -23.83 -5.04 17.56
C LEU A 74 -24.12 -4.50 18.97
N VAL A 75 -23.76 -5.25 20.01
CA VAL A 75 -23.92 -4.82 21.41
C VAL A 75 -23.03 -3.59 21.68
N LEU A 76 -21.77 -3.59 21.26
CA LEU A 76 -20.87 -2.45 21.44
C LEU A 76 -21.41 -1.19 20.72
N PHE A 77 -21.92 -1.34 19.50
CA PHE A 77 -22.54 -0.26 18.73
C PHE A 77 -23.75 0.31 19.47
N VAL A 78 -24.65 -0.56 19.96
CA VAL A 78 -25.82 -0.13 20.73
C VAL A 78 -25.40 0.56 22.04
N VAL A 79 -24.40 0.03 22.75
CA VAL A 79 -23.96 0.55 24.05
C VAL A 79 -23.19 1.86 23.94
N ILE A 80 -22.46 2.11 22.85
CA ILE A 80 -21.66 3.33 22.69
C ILE A 80 -22.41 4.39 21.87
N PHE A 81 -22.96 4.04 20.71
CA PHE A 81 -23.53 5.03 19.80
C PHE A 81 -24.91 5.51 20.24
N VAL A 82 -25.75 4.65 20.82
CA VAL A 82 -27.09 5.07 21.28
C VAL A 82 -26.98 6.10 22.42
N PRO A 83 -26.11 5.92 23.44
CA PRO A 83 -25.90 6.94 24.47
C PRO A 83 -25.27 8.23 23.94
N ILE A 84 -24.38 8.17 22.94
CA ILE A 84 -23.83 9.39 22.31
C ILE A 84 -24.93 10.17 21.59
N LEU A 85 -25.78 9.49 20.81
CA LEU A 85 -26.91 10.12 20.13
C LEU A 85 -27.94 10.67 21.13
N TYR A 86 -28.15 9.96 22.24
CA TYR A 86 -29.02 10.41 23.32
C TYR A 86 -28.42 11.62 24.04
N LEU A 87 -27.13 11.60 24.38
CA LEU A 87 -26.40 12.70 24.99
C LEU A 87 -26.43 13.94 24.09
N TRP A 88 -26.27 13.78 22.77
CA TRP A 88 -26.38 14.87 21.81
C TRP A 88 -27.78 15.48 21.80
N LYS A 89 -28.82 14.65 21.86
CA LYS A 89 -30.20 15.12 22.01
C LYS A 89 -30.38 15.87 23.33
N THR A 90 -29.86 15.36 24.45
CA THR A 90 -29.94 16.01 25.76
C THR A 90 -29.18 17.35 25.78
N ILE A 91 -28.01 17.43 25.14
CA ILE A 91 -27.24 18.67 24.98
C ILE A 91 -28.01 19.65 24.10
N ALA A 92 -28.61 19.20 23.00
CA ALA A 92 -29.43 20.04 22.15
C ALA A 92 -30.65 20.58 22.90
N ASP A 93 -31.35 19.74 23.66
CA ASP A 93 -32.51 20.10 24.49
C ASP A 93 -32.10 21.05 25.63
N PHE A 94 -30.94 20.83 26.26
CA PHE A 94 -30.39 21.69 27.31
C PHE A 94 -29.98 23.07 26.79
N LEU A 95 -29.28 23.13 25.64
CA LEU A 95 -28.92 24.37 24.96
C LEU A 95 -30.18 25.14 24.52
N GLN A 96 -31.20 24.42 24.05
CA GLN A 96 -32.51 24.97 23.72
C GLN A 96 -33.29 25.50 24.93
N SER A 97 -33.10 24.91 26.11
CA SER A 97 -33.74 25.31 27.36
C SER A 97 -33.04 26.53 28.00
N LYS A 98 -31.71 26.53 28.05
CA LYS A 98 -30.93 27.56 28.73
C LYS A 98 -30.81 28.87 27.96
N TRP A 99 -30.81 28.85 26.62
CA TRP A 99 -30.67 30.07 25.80
C TRP A 99 -31.85 30.24 24.83
N PRO A 100 -32.97 30.84 25.27
CA PRO A 100 -34.17 31.05 24.46
C PRO A 100 -33.92 31.91 23.20
N TRP A 101 -32.93 32.82 23.25
CA TRP A 101 -32.50 33.59 22.08
C TRP A 101 -31.89 32.71 20.99
N LEU A 102 -31.29 31.57 21.35
CA LEU A 102 -30.78 30.57 20.42
C LEU A 102 -31.93 29.86 19.66
N LYS A 103 -33.12 29.70 20.27
CA LYS A 103 -34.32 29.22 19.55
C LYS A 103 -34.83 30.23 18.52
N VAL A 104 -34.72 31.52 18.78
CA VAL A 104 -35.08 32.56 17.79
C VAL A 104 -34.01 32.67 16.70
N PHE A 105 -32.74 32.51 17.06
CA PHE A 105 -31.62 32.55 16.12
C PHE A 105 -31.56 31.28 15.23
N LEU A 106 -31.64 30.07 15.80
CA LEU A 106 -31.73 28.78 15.07
C LEU A 106 -33.12 28.51 14.48
N GLY A 107 -34.17 29.18 14.97
CA GLY A 107 -35.52 29.10 14.39
C GLY A 107 -35.68 29.99 13.16
N LYS A 108 -34.97 31.14 13.12
CA LYS A 108 -34.92 32.01 11.93
C LYS A 108 -33.86 31.58 10.92
N ILE A 109 -32.73 31.04 11.39
CA ILE A 109 -31.76 30.37 10.50
C ILE A 109 -32.28 28.96 10.27
N PHE A 110 -32.96 28.76 9.14
CA PHE A 110 -33.30 27.55 8.34
C PHE A 110 -32.87 26.12 8.80
N LEU A 111 -31.91 25.95 9.71
CA LEU A 111 -31.36 24.70 10.22
C LEU A 111 -32.38 23.78 10.89
N GLY A 112 -33.35 24.23 11.70
CA GLY A 112 -34.17 23.29 12.50
C GLY A 112 -35.00 22.30 11.68
N LYS A 113 -35.70 22.79 10.65
CA LYS A 113 -36.48 21.92 9.74
C LYS A 113 -35.61 21.20 8.72
N VAL A 114 -34.55 21.85 8.24
CA VAL A 114 -33.59 21.20 7.32
C VAL A 114 -32.82 20.09 8.02
N LEU A 115 -32.45 20.24 9.29
CA LEU A 115 -31.73 19.23 10.07
C LEU A 115 -32.62 18.03 10.40
N LEU A 116 -33.90 18.23 10.73
CA LEU A 116 -34.86 17.14 10.94
C LEU A 116 -35.18 16.39 9.64
N TYR A 117 -35.37 17.12 8.54
CA TYR A 117 -35.62 16.54 7.22
C TYR A 117 -34.38 15.85 6.64
N LEU A 118 -33.19 16.41 6.90
CA LEU A 118 -31.91 15.73 6.72
C LEU A 118 -31.94 14.46 7.56
N LEU A 119 -32.06 14.51 8.89
CA LEU A 119 -32.02 13.33 9.76
C LEU A 119 -32.94 12.16 9.35
N GLU A 120 -34.15 12.43 8.85
CA GLU A 120 -35.07 11.39 8.37
C GLU A 120 -34.64 10.76 7.02
N GLY A 121 -34.27 11.57 6.01
CA GLY A 121 -33.76 11.05 4.73
C GLY A 121 -32.31 10.53 4.81
N PHE A 122 -31.54 11.08 5.74
CA PHE A 122 -30.12 10.82 6.00
C PHE A 122 -29.94 9.48 6.70
N ARG A 123 -30.86 9.08 7.60
CA ARG A 123 -30.75 7.81 8.32
C ARG A 123 -30.71 6.59 7.39
N GLY A 124 -31.57 6.53 6.36
CA GLY A 124 -31.60 5.37 5.47
C GLY A 124 -30.35 5.23 4.60
N LYS A 125 -29.99 6.29 3.88
CA LYS A 125 -28.89 6.25 2.90
C LYS A 125 -27.51 6.27 3.55
N VAL A 126 -27.28 7.10 4.56
CA VAL A 126 -25.97 7.19 5.22
C VAL A 126 -25.65 5.92 6.01
N LEU A 127 -26.63 5.33 6.71
CA LEU A 127 -26.39 4.07 7.41
C LEU A 127 -26.06 2.95 6.42
N LEU A 128 -26.70 2.92 5.26
CA LEU A 128 -26.39 1.94 4.23
C LEU A 128 -25.01 2.18 3.62
N ASP A 129 -24.68 3.41 3.21
CA ASP A 129 -23.37 3.74 2.64
C ASP A 129 -22.24 3.47 3.64
N LEU A 130 -22.46 3.80 4.92
CA LEU A 130 -21.54 3.47 6.00
C LEU A 130 -21.42 1.95 6.18
N PHE A 131 -22.54 1.22 6.18
CA PHE A 131 -22.52 -0.24 6.29
C PHE A 131 -21.78 -0.89 5.13
N VAL A 132 -22.07 -0.49 3.88
CA VAL A 132 -21.38 -0.99 2.68
C VAL A 132 -19.90 -0.63 2.74
N GLY A 133 -19.57 0.61 3.10
CA GLY A 133 -18.19 1.07 3.27
C GLY A 133 -17.43 0.27 4.34
N LEU A 134 -18.04 0.03 5.51
CA LEU A 134 -17.46 -0.77 6.59
C LEU A 134 -17.33 -2.24 6.21
N ALA A 135 -18.33 -2.81 5.54
CA ALA A 135 -18.28 -4.19 5.05
C ALA A 135 -17.16 -4.35 4.01
N MET A 136 -17.00 -3.38 3.10
CA MET A 136 -15.87 -3.34 2.17
C MET A 136 -14.56 -3.21 2.93
N ALA A 137 -14.41 -2.24 3.84
CA ALA A 137 -13.19 -2.07 4.64
C ALA A 137 -12.79 -3.34 5.41
N LEU A 138 -13.77 -4.02 6.01
CA LEU A 138 -13.59 -5.30 6.70
C LEU A 138 -13.17 -6.40 5.72
N MET A 139 -13.86 -6.52 4.59
CA MET A 139 -13.57 -7.51 3.54
C MET A 139 -12.16 -7.33 2.97
N PHE A 140 -11.77 -6.09 2.72
CA PHE A 140 -10.43 -5.73 2.24
C PHE A 140 -9.36 -6.01 3.29
N SER A 141 -9.61 -5.63 4.54
CA SER A 141 -8.68 -5.85 5.65
C SER A 141 -8.50 -7.33 5.99
N LEU A 142 -9.55 -8.15 5.92
CA LEU A 142 -9.48 -9.56 6.32
C LEU A 142 -9.10 -10.51 5.18
N TRP A 143 -9.62 -10.30 3.97
CA TRP A 143 -9.45 -11.27 2.88
C TRP A 143 -8.57 -10.75 1.76
N PHE A 144 -8.72 -9.49 1.36
CA PHE A 144 -8.03 -9.02 0.16
C PHE A 144 -6.61 -8.47 0.41
N HIS A 145 -6.21 -8.18 1.65
CA HIS A 145 -4.88 -7.63 1.95
C HIS A 145 -3.71 -8.53 1.45
N LYS A 146 -3.94 -9.84 1.29
CA LYS A 146 -2.95 -10.78 0.74
C LYS A 146 -2.76 -10.66 -0.78
N TYR A 147 -3.62 -9.93 -1.48
CA TYR A 147 -3.58 -9.83 -2.94
C TYR A 147 -2.77 -8.62 -3.41
N THR A 148 -1.95 -8.84 -4.43
CA THR A 148 -0.99 -7.87 -4.99
C THR A 148 -1.61 -6.59 -5.55
N PHE A 149 -2.91 -6.55 -5.84
CA PHE A 149 -3.55 -5.36 -6.39
C PHE A 149 -3.83 -4.27 -5.33
N LEU A 150 -3.95 -4.63 -4.04
CA LEU A 150 -4.08 -3.66 -2.95
C LEU A 150 -2.73 -3.19 -2.44
N SER A 151 -1.74 -4.07 -2.49
CA SER A 151 -0.39 -3.72 -2.04
C SER A 151 0.19 -2.55 -2.83
N ALA A 152 -0.17 -2.36 -4.10
CA ALA A 152 0.33 -1.24 -4.92
C ALA A 152 -0.25 0.15 -4.51
N PRO A 153 -1.57 0.35 -4.40
CA PRO A 153 -2.13 1.58 -3.82
C PRO A 153 -1.65 1.88 -2.39
N GLU A 154 -1.49 0.83 -1.58
CA GLU A 154 -0.95 0.95 -0.23
C GLU A 154 0.53 1.33 -0.24
N ASP A 155 1.34 0.72 -1.12
CA ASP A 155 2.73 1.12 -1.39
C ASP A 155 2.82 2.60 -1.77
N ALA A 156 1.95 3.07 -2.66
CA ALA A 156 1.92 4.47 -3.07
C ALA A 156 1.57 5.42 -1.90
N SER A 157 0.61 5.02 -1.06
CA SER A 157 0.20 5.79 0.13
C SER A 157 1.33 5.85 1.17
N MET A 158 2.02 4.73 1.38
CA MET A 158 3.20 4.65 2.25
C MET A 158 4.37 5.49 1.73
N ASP A 159 4.61 5.46 0.42
CA ASP A 159 5.64 6.29 -0.20
C ASP A 159 5.39 7.78 0.01
N PHE A 160 4.13 8.19 -0.11
CA PHE A 160 3.72 9.56 0.19
C PHE A 160 3.98 9.90 1.66
N ALA A 161 3.59 9.03 2.60
CA ALA A 161 3.84 9.24 4.02
C ALA A 161 5.34 9.34 4.35
N MET A 162 6.17 8.48 3.76
CA MET A 162 7.64 8.53 3.92
C MET A 162 8.22 9.84 3.38
N ARG A 163 7.76 10.30 2.21
CA ARG A 163 8.21 11.60 1.65
C ARG A 163 7.84 12.78 2.54
N MET A 164 6.69 12.73 3.20
CA MET A 164 6.23 13.78 4.11
C MET A 164 6.93 13.76 5.46
N ASN A 165 7.40 12.59 5.90
CA ASN A 165 8.07 12.39 7.18
C ASN A 165 9.59 12.21 7.07
N LYS A 166 10.18 12.44 5.90
CA LYS A 166 11.63 12.38 5.73
C LYS A 166 12.31 13.42 6.63
N CYS A 167 13.44 13.05 7.19
CA CYS A 167 14.34 13.98 7.84
C CYS A 167 14.90 14.96 6.81
N GLU A 168 15.05 16.23 7.17
CA GLU A 168 15.84 17.20 6.41
C GLU A 168 17.13 17.46 7.19
N GLU A 169 18.23 17.77 6.51
CA GLU A 169 19.57 17.94 7.11
C GLU A 169 19.57 18.91 8.31
N ASP A 170 18.84 20.02 8.19
CA ASP A 170 18.75 21.04 9.25
C ASP A 170 17.57 20.84 10.22
N ARG A 171 16.72 19.84 9.99
CA ARG A 171 15.55 19.57 10.84
C ARG A 171 15.80 18.39 11.74
N VAL A 172 15.42 18.58 13.01
CA VAL A 172 15.41 17.48 13.98
C VAL A 172 14.26 16.55 13.63
N CYS A 173 14.58 15.28 13.38
CA CYS A 173 13.56 14.26 13.20
C CYS A 173 12.86 14.01 14.53
N ASP A 174 11.53 13.95 14.53
CA ASP A 174 10.75 13.69 15.74
C ASP A 174 10.19 12.27 15.69
N PHE A 175 10.52 11.46 16.71
CA PHE A 175 10.05 10.10 16.87
C PHE A 175 9.29 9.97 18.20
N PRO A 176 8.08 10.55 18.30
CA PRO A 176 7.34 10.60 19.56
C PRO A 176 6.89 9.20 20.02
N GLY A 177 6.92 8.97 21.33
CA GLY A 177 6.24 7.83 21.96
C GLY A 177 7.00 6.50 21.93
N LYS A 178 8.31 6.50 21.68
CA LYS A 178 9.13 5.29 21.76
C LYS A 178 9.73 5.13 23.16
N ASP A 179 9.72 3.91 23.67
CA ASP A 179 10.38 3.55 24.92
C ASP A 179 11.88 3.89 24.81
N GLU A 180 12.45 4.41 25.90
CA GLU A 180 13.86 4.75 26.03
C GLU A 180 14.77 3.56 25.67
N ASN A 181 14.28 2.34 25.84
CA ASN A 181 15.00 1.13 25.53
C ASN A 181 14.99 0.73 24.03
N GLN A 182 14.23 1.40 23.18
CA GLN A 182 14.14 1.14 21.73
C GLN A 182 14.79 2.24 20.88
N ILE A 183 15.62 3.09 21.50
CA ILE A 183 16.35 4.13 20.77
C ILE A 183 17.30 3.44 19.76
N PRO A 184 17.16 3.71 18.45
CA PRO A 184 18.07 3.20 17.45
C PRO A 184 19.53 3.59 17.76
N PRO A 185 20.51 2.73 17.46
CA PRO A 185 21.91 3.09 17.66
C PRO A 185 22.31 4.23 16.74
N LYS A 186 23.30 5.04 17.17
CA LYS A 186 23.98 5.96 16.27
C LYS A 186 24.61 5.16 15.13
N ILE A 187 24.28 5.50 13.88
CA ILE A 187 24.85 4.87 12.69
C ILE A 187 25.82 5.86 12.02
N VAL A 188 27.03 5.41 11.73
CA VAL A 188 28.01 6.17 10.94
C VAL A 188 28.27 5.42 9.63
N LEU A 189 28.04 6.08 8.50
CA LEU A 189 28.40 5.56 7.18
C LEU A 189 29.80 6.05 6.82
N LEU A 190 30.77 5.14 6.74
CA LEU A 190 32.05 5.40 6.11
C LEU A 190 31.87 5.25 4.61
N ASN A 191 31.68 6.38 3.94
CA ASN A 191 31.37 6.44 2.52
C ASN A 191 32.62 6.46 1.65
N ILE A 192 32.80 5.41 0.84
CA ILE A 192 33.75 5.41 -0.28
C ILE A 192 33.08 6.13 -1.46
N ASP A 193 33.22 7.46 -1.45
CA ASP A 193 32.72 8.38 -2.46
C ASP A 193 33.61 8.42 -3.72
N ASP A 194 33.19 9.18 -4.75
CA ASP A 194 33.96 9.32 -6.00
C ASP A 194 35.37 9.84 -5.75
N LYS A 195 35.56 10.75 -4.78
CA LYS A 195 36.88 11.27 -4.45
C LYS A 195 37.79 10.20 -3.85
N THR A 196 37.29 9.42 -2.89
CA THR A 196 38.03 8.30 -2.30
C THR A 196 38.35 7.25 -3.38
N TYR A 197 37.38 6.96 -4.26
CA TYR A 197 37.56 6.04 -5.38
C TYR A 197 38.63 6.51 -6.37
N ASP A 198 38.66 7.81 -6.68
CA ASP A 198 39.66 8.44 -7.52
C ASP A 198 41.05 8.39 -6.87
N GLU A 199 41.16 8.71 -5.58
CA GLU A 199 42.40 8.62 -4.80
C GLU A 199 42.95 7.19 -4.72
N TRP A 200 42.07 6.19 -4.75
CA TRP A 200 42.44 4.77 -4.80
C TRP A 200 42.80 4.28 -6.22
N GLY A 201 42.75 5.16 -7.23
CA GLY A 201 43.11 4.83 -8.61
C GLY A 201 41.99 4.14 -9.38
N LYS A 202 40.72 4.34 -8.99
CA LYS A 202 39.53 3.78 -9.65
C LYS A 202 39.59 2.25 -9.85
N PRO A 203 39.87 1.48 -8.79
CA PRO A 203 40.01 0.04 -8.91
C PRO A 203 38.66 -0.61 -9.29
N LEU A 204 38.70 -1.75 -9.97
CA LEU A 204 37.46 -2.48 -10.31
C LEU A 204 36.79 -3.09 -9.06
N VAL A 205 37.61 -3.51 -8.09
CA VAL A 205 37.20 -4.10 -6.81
C VAL A 205 37.79 -3.27 -5.69
N THR A 206 37.07 -3.07 -4.59
CA THR A 206 37.58 -2.34 -3.42
C THR A 206 38.91 -2.96 -2.93
N PRO A 207 40.01 -2.19 -2.86
CA PRO A 207 41.31 -2.72 -2.45
C PRO A 207 41.26 -3.28 -1.03
N ARG A 208 41.73 -4.53 -0.86
CA ARG A 208 41.57 -5.28 0.40
C ARG A 208 42.44 -4.74 1.54
N ASP A 209 43.59 -4.17 1.21
CA ASP A 209 44.46 -3.45 2.15
C ASP A 209 43.78 -2.18 2.69
N ARG A 210 43.09 -1.43 1.82
CA ARG A 210 42.32 -0.23 2.21
C ARG A 210 41.12 -0.60 3.06
N LEU A 211 40.37 -1.63 2.65
CA LEU A 211 39.24 -2.13 3.44
C LEU A 211 39.68 -2.64 4.81
N LYS A 212 40.78 -3.39 4.90
CA LYS A 212 41.40 -3.78 6.17
C LYS A 212 41.67 -2.53 7.02
N GLY A 213 42.34 -1.52 6.47
CA GLY A 213 42.67 -0.29 7.19
C GLY A 213 41.44 0.44 7.74
N LEU A 214 40.32 0.44 7.00
CA LEU A 214 39.07 1.03 7.47
C LEU A 214 38.44 0.25 8.63
N ILE A 215 38.40 -1.08 8.53
CA ILE A 215 37.87 -1.95 9.60
C ILE A 215 38.73 -1.81 10.86
N GLU A 216 40.05 -1.89 10.70
CA GLU A 216 41.03 -1.77 11.79
C GLU A 216 40.94 -0.40 12.48
N LYS A 217 40.87 0.69 11.70
CA LYS A 217 40.72 2.03 12.27
C LYS A 217 39.37 2.20 12.99
N ALA A 218 38.26 1.74 12.40
CA ALA A 218 36.94 1.82 13.04
C ALA A 218 36.89 1.01 14.35
N ALA A 219 37.50 -0.17 14.38
CA ALA A 219 37.63 -0.99 15.59
C ALA A 219 38.46 -0.27 16.66
N ASN A 220 39.60 0.32 16.28
CA ASN A 220 40.47 1.07 17.19
C ASN A 220 39.84 2.38 17.71
N ASP A 221 39.00 3.03 16.90
CA ASP A 221 38.25 4.23 17.30
C ASP A 221 37.02 3.91 18.19
N GLY A 222 36.84 2.64 18.56
CA GLY A 222 35.83 2.20 19.51
C GLY A 222 34.44 2.05 18.93
N ALA A 223 34.33 1.71 17.63
CA ALA A 223 33.06 1.30 17.04
C ALA A 223 32.40 0.21 17.90
N ARG A 224 31.07 0.25 18.03
CA ARG A 224 30.32 -0.77 18.75
C ARG A 224 30.14 -2.03 17.91
N LEU A 225 29.95 -1.85 16.60
CA LEU A 225 29.78 -2.90 15.60
C LEU A 225 30.19 -2.34 14.24
N ILE A 226 30.78 -3.18 13.41
CA ILE A 226 31.20 -2.82 12.04
C ILE A 226 30.41 -3.69 11.06
N LEU A 227 29.73 -3.07 10.11
CA LEU A 227 29.04 -3.72 9.00
C LEU A 227 29.73 -3.34 7.70
N VAL A 228 30.13 -4.32 6.91
CA VAL A 228 30.82 -4.11 5.64
C VAL A 228 29.86 -4.42 4.49
N ASP A 229 29.33 -3.37 3.87
CA ASP A 229 28.45 -3.42 2.69
C ASP A 229 29.25 -3.35 1.39
N ILE A 230 30.19 -4.28 1.27
CA ILE A 230 31.05 -4.45 0.10
C ILE A 230 31.11 -5.95 -0.18
N PHE A 231 30.70 -6.35 -1.37
CA PHE A 231 30.79 -7.75 -1.76
C PHE A 231 32.26 -8.21 -1.85
N LEU A 232 32.53 -9.34 -1.19
CA LEU A 232 33.85 -9.95 -1.08
C LEU A 232 34.01 -11.18 -1.97
N ASP A 233 33.13 -11.37 -2.95
CA ASP A 233 33.13 -12.54 -3.83
C ASP A 233 34.13 -12.43 -4.99
N ASP A 234 34.33 -11.23 -5.53
CA ASP A 234 35.26 -11.00 -6.61
C ASP A 234 36.72 -11.04 -6.13
N LYS A 235 37.55 -11.86 -6.79
CA LYS A 235 39.00 -11.91 -6.56
C LYS A 235 39.65 -10.65 -7.11
N THR A 236 40.62 -10.13 -6.37
CA THR A 236 41.41 -9.00 -6.86
C THR A 236 42.34 -9.44 -7.99
N ALA A 237 42.37 -8.69 -9.09
CA ALA A 237 43.11 -9.06 -10.30
C ALA A 237 44.65 -8.89 -10.21
N ALA A 238 45.18 -8.35 -9.11
CA ALA A 238 46.58 -7.97 -8.97
C ALA A 238 47.19 -8.36 -7.61
N ASN A 239 48.51 -8.51 -7.56
CA ASN A 239 49.27 -8.57 -6.32
C ASN A 239 49.40 -7.15 -5.73
N CYS A 240 49.11 -6.99 -4.44
CA CYS A 240 49.39 -5.78 -3.68
C CYS A 240 50.80 -5.91 -3.12
N ASN A 241 51.78 -5.24 -3.73
CA ASN A 241 53.18 -5.26 -3.27
C ASN A 241 53.72 -6.70 -3.08
N ASP A 242 53.65 -7.52 -4.14
CA ASP A 242 54.11 -8.92 -4.16
C ASP A 242 53.36 -9.91 -3.25
N VAL A 243 52.35 -9.47 -2.50
CA VAL A 243 51.42 -10.32 -1.74
C VAL A 243 50.05 -10.31 -2.43
N PRO A 244 49.36 -11.45 -2.55
CA PRO A 244 47.97 -11.45 -3.03
C PRO A 244 47.12 -10.52 -2.16
N CYS A 245 46.48 -9.49 -2.74
CA CYS A 245 45.75 -8.47 -1.96
C CYS A 245 44.72 -9.09 -1.02
N ASP A 246 44.02 -10.13 -1.49
CA ASP A 246 43.02 -10.87 -0.73
C ASP A 246 43.59 -11.53 0.54
N LYS A 247 44.88 -11.92 0.52
CA LYS A 247 45.56 -12.51 1.66
C LYS A 247 45.68 -11.53 2.83
N VAL A 248 45.89 -10.24 2.56
CA VAL A 248 46.06 -9.22 3.62
C VAL A 248 44.81 -9.09 4.48
N LEU A 249 43.63 -9.01 3.85
CA LEU A 249 42.36 -8.95 4.57
C LEU A 249 42.01 -10.31 5.19
N LYS A 250 42.25 -11.41 4.48
CA LYS A 250 42.03 -12.77 5.00
C LYS A 250 42.81 -13.04 6.28
N ASP A 251 44.11 -12.74 6.28
CA ASP A 251 45.00 -12.95 7.43
C ASP A 251 44.59 -12.04 8.60
N TYR A 252 44.17 -10.81 8.31
CA TYR A 252 43.63 -9.92 9.35
C TYR A 252 42.37 -10.49 10.00
N LEU A 253 41.37 -10.86 9.19
CA LEU A 253 40.10 -11.42 9.68
C LEU A 253 40.30 -12.73 10.44
N ALA A 254 41.18 -13.62 9.95
CA ALA A 254 41.48 -14.89 10.63
C ALA A 254 42.12 -14.68 12.02
N ASN A 255 42.86 -13.59 12.21
CA ASN A 255 43.48 -13.27 13.49
C ASN A 255 42.60 -12.37 14.37
N TYR A 256 41.52 -11.79 13.84
CA TYR A 256 40.69 -10.82 14.56
C TYR A 256 40.05 -11.39 15.82
N ASP A 257 39.52 -12.62 15.76
CA ASP A 257 38.93 -13.30 16.95
C ASP A 257 39.97 -13.57 18.06
N SER A 258 41.25 -13.68 17.70
CA SER A 258 42.32 -13.87 18.69
C SER A 258 42.71 -12.56 19.40
N GLN A 259 42.38 -11.42 18.80
CA GLN A 259 42.60 -10.11 19.39
C GLN A 259 41.52 -9.85 20.44
N LYS A 260 41.93 -9.85 21.71
CA LYS A 260 41.00 -9.52 22.81
C LYS A 260 40.65 -8.03 22.83
N GLU A 261 41.57 -7.18 22.37
CA GLU A 261 41.45 -5.74 22.42
C GLU A 261 41.87 -5.07 21.10
N CYS A 262 41.10 -4.05 20.72
CA CYS A 262 41.28 -3.17 19.57
C CYS A 262 41.29 -1.75 20.14
N GLY A 263 42.39 -1.01 19.99
CA GLY A 263 42.52 0.34 20.54
C GLY A 263 42.38 0.46 22.07
N GLY A 264 42.64 -0.62 22.83
CA GLY A 264 42.45 -0.65 24.29
C GLY A 264 41.02 -0.95 24.75
N HIS A 265 40.15 -1.40 23.85
CA HIS A 265 38.77 -1.81 24.13
C HIS A 265 38.48 -3.18 23.54
N LYS A 266 37.44 -3.88 24.02
CA LYS A 266 37.00 -5.15 23.44
C LYS A 266 36.68 -4.95 21.95
N CYS A 267 37.29 -5.78 21.09
CA CYS A 267 37.07 -5.69 19.65
C CYS A 267 35.57 -5.83 19.30
N PRO A 268 35.02 -4.96 18.45
CA PRO A 268 33.62 -5.05 18.03
C PRO A 268 33.40 -6.20 17.04
N PRO A 269 32.16 -6.74 16.96
CA PRO A 269 31.81 -7.70 15.93
C PRO A 269 31.84 -7.04 14.55
N ILE A 270 32.23 -7.83 13.55
CA ILE A 270 32.25 -7.47 12.13
C ILE A 270 31.17 -8.29 11.43
N ILE A 271 30.23 -7.61 10.78
CA ILE A 271 29.26 -8.23 9.89
C ILE A 271 29.74 -8.03 8.45
N LEU A 272 29.84 -9.11 7.70
CA LEU A 272 30.20 -9.09 6.29
C LEU A 272 28.97 -9.41 5.44
N ILE A 273 28.72 -8.60 4.41
CA ILE A 273 27.66 -8.86 3.44
C ILE A 273 28.17 -9.84 2.38
N ARG A 274 27.37 -10.88 2.13
CA ARG A 274 27.66 -11.89 1.11
C ARG A 274 26.70 -11.73 -0.09
N ARG A 275 27.17 -12.13 -1.27
CA ARG A 275 26.31 -12.23 -2.46
C ARG A 275 25.65 -13.60 -2.50
N SER A 276 24.39 -13.64 -2.92
CA SER A 276 23.64 -14.87 -3.18
C SER A 276 23.14 -14.89 -4.62
N PHE A 277 23.12 -16.07 -5.24
CA PHE A 277 22.67 -16.23 -6.62
C PHE A 277 21.33 -16.95 -6.67
N ASP A 278 20.45 -16.46 -7.54
CA ASP A 278 19.22 -17.16 -7.90
C ASP A 278 19.56 -18.27 -8.91
N ASN A 279 19.46 -19.52 -8.47
CA ASN A 279 19.65 -20.68 -9.34
C ASN A 279 18.43 -20.95 -10.24
N THR A 280 17.31 -20.31 -9.96
CA THR A 280 16.05 -20.51 -10.67
C THR A 280 15.66 -19.22 -11.39
N LYS A 281 15.47 -19.32 -12.71
CA LYS A 281 14.79 -18.29 -13.50
C LYS A 281 13.29 -18.37 -13.17
N THR A 282 12.89 -17.91 -11.99
CA THR A 282 11.47 -17.79 -11.69
C THR A 282 10.86 -16.72 -12.60
N GLY A 283 9.75 -17.05 -13.26
CA GLY A 283 9.01 -16.05 -14.04
C GLY A 283 8.50 -14.95 -13.11
N PHE A 284 8.48 -13.72 -13.61
CA PHE A 284 8.09 -12.44 -13.00
C PHE A 284 6.75 -12.38 -12.24
N PHE A 285 6.06 -13.49 -11.98
CA PHE A 285 4.75 -13.54 -11.31
C PHE A 285 4.58 -14.68 -10.30
N ALA A 286 5.60 -15.52 -10.06
CA ALA A 286 5.52 -16.64 -9.14
C ALA A 286 5.93 -16.22 -7.71
N VAL A 287 5.20 -15.26 -7.12
CA VAL A 287 5.43 -14.78 -5.74
C VAL A 287 5.21 -15.89 -4.70
N SER A 288 4.52 -16.98 -5.07
CA SER A 288 4.15 -18.04 -4.12
C SER A 288 5.31 -18.92 -3.65
N LYS A 289 6.48 -18.89 -4.32
CA LYS A 289 7.62 -19.77 -3.98
C LYS A 289 8.95 -19.03 -4.07
N PRO A 290 9.44 -18.43 -2.97
CA PRO A 290 10.76 -17.82 -2.90
C PRO A 290 11.86 -18.84 -3.27
N PRO A 291 12.85 -18.50 -4.09
CA PRO A 291 13.94 -19.41 -4.43
C PRO A 291 14.85 -19.64 -3.22
N VAL A 292 15.34 -20.87 -3.04
CA VAL A 292 16.48 -21.12 -2.15
C VAL A 292 17.73 -20.71 -2.88
N ARG A 293 18.42 -19.69 -2.36
CA ARG A 293 19.58 -19.13 -3.03
C ARG A 293 20.85 -19.90 -2.70
N GLN A 294 21.72 -20.04 -3.69
CA GLN A 294 23.05 -20.58 -3.43
C GLN A 294 23.97 -19.45 -2.94
N MET A 295 24.65 -19.71 -1.82
CA MET A 295 25.67 -18.79 -1.34
C MET A 295 26.86 -18.77 -2.29
N SER A 296 27.32 -17.57 -2.66
CA SER A 296 28.54 -17.43 -3.46
C SER A 296 29.74 -17.99 -2.71
N SER A 297 30.59 -18.78 -3.35
CA SER A 297 31.94 -19.00 -2.80
C SER A 297 32.71 -17.69 -2.91
N ASP A 298 33.09 -17.11 -1.79
CA ASP A 298 33.91 -15.89 -1.73
C ASP A 298 35.41 -16.25 -1.66
N PHE A 299 36.30 -15.24 -1.61
CA PHE A 299 37.74 -15.51 -1.43
C PHE A 299 38.07 -16.10 -0.05
N LEU A 300 37.14 -16.01 0.90
CA LEU A 300 37.20 -16.65 2.22
C LEU A 300 36.65 -18.10 2.17
N GLY A 301 36.09 -18.55 1.04
CA GLY A 301 35.44 -19.85 0.85
C GLY A 301 36.40 -21.03 0.67
N GLU A 302 37.69 -20.86 0.96
CA GLU A 302 38.53 -22.03 1.22
C GLU A 302 37.99 -22.75 2.46
N LYS A 303 37.83 -24.08 2.40
CA LYS A 303 37.23 -24.92 3.47
C LYS A 303 37.69 -24.61 4.90
N ASN A 304 38.89 -24.05 5.06
CA ASN A 304 39.46 -23.68 6.35
C ASN A 304 38.92 -22.35 6.90
N ALA A 305 38.54 -21.39 6.04
CA ALA A 305 38.09 -20.08 6.45
C ALA A 305 36.59 -20.02 6.80
N GLU A 306 35.76 -20.83 6.13
CA GLU A 306 34.37 -21.03 6.55
C GLU A 306 34.26 -21.56 8.00
N ARG A 307 35.26 -22.32 8.46
CA ARG A 307 35.23 -22.93 9.80
C ARG A 307 35.24 -21.91 10.94
N TRP A 308 35.97 -20.81 10.78
CA TRP A 308 36.04 -19.80 11.84
C TRP A 308 34.97 -18.72 11.70
N ILE A 309 34.61 -18.32 10.47
CA ILE A 309 33.56 -17.31 10.27
C ILE A 309 32.17 -17.85 10.64
N SER A 310 31.90 -19.13 10.39
CA SER A 310 30.59 -19.73 10.69
C SER A 310 30.47 -20.23 12.13
N SER A 311 31.44 -19.94 13.01
CA SER A 311 31.30 -20.27 14.42
C SER A 311 30.31 -19.30 15.09
N PRO A 312 29.34 -19.80 15.89
CA PRO A 312 28.44 -18.95 16.69
C PRO A 312 29.16 -18.05 17.70
N THR A 313 30.46 -18.29 17.91
CA THR A 313 31.32 -17.53 18.84
C THR A 313 32.24 -16.55 18.14
N SER A 314 32.29 -16.55 16.81
CA SER A 314 33.16 -15.63 16.07
C SER A 314 32.62 -14.21 16.15
N LEU A 315 33.51 -13.23 16.30
CA LEU A 315 33.15 -11.83 16.15
C LEU A 315 32.83 -11.49 14.69
N ILE A 316 33.17 -12.36 13.74
CA ILE A 316 32.93 -12.16 12.32
C ILE A 316 31.73 -12.99 11.89
N GLN A 317 30.73 -12.34 11.30
CA GLN A 317 29.45 -12.97 10.95
C GLN A 317 29.04 -12.64 9.52
N TRP A 318 28.51 -13.63 8.80
CA TRP A 318 27.91 -13.42 7.49
C TRP A 318 26.46 -12.95 7.58
N THR A 319 26.07 -12.09 6.66
CA THR A 319 24.68 -11.69 6.47
C THR A 319 24.34 -11.56 4.99
N LEU A 320 23.04 -11.47 4.68
CA LEU A 320 22.55 -11.27 3.33
C LEU A 320 21.57 -10.08 3.28
N PRO A 321 21.86 -9.02 2.51
CA PRO A 321 20.96 -7.89 2.34
C PRO A 321 19.97 -8.17 1.21
N TYR A 322 18.98 -9.03 1.45
CA TYR A 322 17.91 -9.25 0.47
C TYR A 322 16.76 -8.31 0.71
N PHE A 323 16.42 -7.58 -0.34
CA PHE A 323 15.31 -6.66 -0.38
C PHE A 323 14.37 -7.04 -1.49
N TRP A 324 13.07 -6.88 -1.22
CA TRP A 324 12.04 -7.07 -2.21
C TRP A 324 11.80 -5.77 -2.97
N VAL A 325 12.04 -5.83 -4.27
CA VAL A 325 11.75 -4.76 -5.22
C VAL A 325 10.37 -5.00 -5.80
N SER A 326 9.50 -3.99 -5.70
CA SER A 326 8.17 -4.01 -6.28
C SER A 326 8.24 -4.22 -7.79
N GLU A 327 7.57 -5.25 -8.28
CA GLU A 327 7.46 -5.51 -9.72
C GLU A 327 6.64 -4.42 -10.44
N PHE A 328 5.76 -3.72 -9.73
CA PHE A 328 4.88 -2.72 -10.32
C PHE A 328 5.61 -1.43 -10.70
N ASP A 329 6.53 -0.97 -9.85
CA ASP A 329 7.18 0.33 -10.01
C ASP A 329 8.71 0.31 -9.77
N GLY A 330 9.29 -0.88 -9.58
CA GLY A 330 10.72 -1.06 -9.41
C GLY A 330 11.28 -0.47 -8.12
N ARG A 331 10.44 -0.16 -7.12
CA ARG A 331 10.89 0.42 -5.85
C ARG A 331 11.12 -0.62 -4.77
N LEU A 332 12.23 -0.47 -4.07
CA LEU A 332 12.61 -1.27 -2.91
C LEU A 332 11.85 -0.77 -1.67
N ARG A 333 11.10 -1.65 -1.01
CA ARG A 333 10.27 -1.30 0.16
C ARG A 333 10.30 -2.28 1.30
N ARG A 334 10.64 -3.54 1.04
CA ARG A 334 10.51 -4.62 2.02
C ARG A 334 11.84 -5.35 2.12
N TRP A 335 12.10 -5.94 3.27
CA TRP A 335 13.28 -6.77 3.51
C TRP A 335 12.82 -8.16 3.94
N TRP A 336 13.75 -9.10 3.96
CA TRP A 336 13.55 -10.39 4.62
C TRP A 336 14.47 -10.46 5.82
N LEU A 337 13.90 -10.62 7.03
CA LEU A 337 14.71 -10.73 8.25
C LEU A 337 15.53 -12.03 8.28
N TRP A 338 15.04 -13.07 7.61
CA TRP A 338 15.70 -14.35 7.45
C TRP A 338 15.59 -14.82 6.02
N GLN A 339 16.66 -15.38 5.47
CA GLN A 339 16.67 -15.87 4.10
C GLN A 339 17.00 -17.36 4.05
N PRO A 340 16.20 -18.15 3.32
CA PRO A 340 16.52 -19.53 3.03
C PRO A 340 17.67 -19.59 2.03
N VAL A 341 18.76 -20.23 2.42
CA VAL A 341 19.94 -20.42 1.57
C VAL A 341 20.34 -21.87 1.52
N CYS A 342 21.12 -22.20 0.49
CA CYS A 342 21.88 -23.42 0.38
C CYS A 342 23.36 -23.10 0.60
N GLU A 343 23.93 -23.63 1.68
CA GLU A 343 25.35 -23.53 1.99
C GLU A 343 25.94 -24.94 2.09
N ASN A 344 26.96 -25.24 1.30
CA ASN A 344 27.60 -26.56 1.27
C ASN A 344 26.61 -27.73 1.05
N GLY A 345 25.58 -27.49 0.22
CA GLY A 345 24.53 -28.48 -0.08
C GLY A 345 23.50 -28.67 1.02
N LYS A 346 23.61 -27.92 2.14
CA LYS A 346 22.66 -27.96 3.25
C LYS A 346 21.80 -26.70 3.30
N PRO A 347 20.48 -26.84 3.51
CA PRO A 347 19.61 -25.70 3.73
C PRO A 347 19.88 -25.05 5.09
N LYS A 348 19.97 -23.73 5.11
CA LYS A 348 20.13 -22.92 6.33
C LYS A 348 19.36 -21.61 6.19
N PHE A 349 19.02 -20.98 7.32
CA PHE A 349 18.60 -19.59 7.34
C PHE A 349 19.74 -18.66 7.71
N ILE A 350 19.89 -17.58 6.94
CA ILE A 350 20.86 -16.53 7.24
C ILE A 350 20.10 -15.25 7.62
N PRO A 351 20.49 -14.59 8.72
CA PRO A 351 19.82 -13.37 9.16
C PRO A 351 20.15 -12.21 8.22
N SER A 352 19.23 -11.27 8.13
CA SER A 352 19.43 -9.99 7.46
C SER A 352 20.39 -9.09 8.25
N PRO A 353 21.00 -8.07 7.62
CA PRO A 353 21.89 -7.15 8.33
C PRO A 353 21.16 -6.45 9.47
N GLN A 354 19.89 -6.09 9.24
CA GLN A 354 19.05 -5.42 10.24
C GLN A 354 18.88 -6.29 11.47
N LEU A 355 18.48 -7.56 11.27
CA LEU A 355 18.25 -8.47 12.38
C LEU A 355 19.53 -8.72 13.17
N LEU A 356 20.63 -9.01 12.47
CA LEU A 356 21.91 -9.32 13.11
C LEU A 356 22.45 -8.12 13.90
N VAL A 357 22.35 -6.90 13.35
CA VAL A 357 22.68 -5.66 14.08
C VAL A 357 21.79 -5.50 15.30
N ALA A 358 20.47 -5.66 15.16
CA ALA A 358 19.53 -5.54 16.28
C ALA A 358 19.83 -6.55 17.39
N SER A 359 20.15 -7.80 17.05
CA SER A 359 20.53 -8.84 18.03
C SER A 359 21.79 -8.48 18.80
N LEU A 360 22.81 -7.98 18.11
CA LEU A 360 24.11 -7.64 18.71
C LEU A 360 24.07 -6.34 19.53
N ILE A 361 23.28 -5.35 19.10
CA ILE A 361 23.25 -4.01 19.67
C ILE A 361 22.15 -3.82 20.71
N SER A 362 21.09 -4.62 20.70
CA SER A 362 20.04 -4.51 21.72
C SER A 362 20.58 -4.88 23.12
N ARG A 363 21.60 -5.73 23.23
CA ARG A 363 22.15 -6.15 24.52
C ARG A 363 23.01 -5.06 25.20
N LYS A 364 22.66 -4.70 26.44
CA LYS A 364 23.41 -3.74 27.28
C LYS A 364 24.76 -4.29 27.74
N ASP A 365 24.88 -5.61 27.93
CA ASP A 365 26.09 -6.30 28.41
C ASP A 365 27.18 -6.46 27.33
N LYS A 366 26.90 -6.11 26.06
CA LYS A 366 27.78 -6.31 24.91
C LYS A 366 28.31 -7.76 24.81
N ASN A 367 27.51 -8.73 25.25
CA ASN A 367 27.81 -10.15 25.15
C ASN A 367 27.34 -10.70 23.79
N TYR A 368 28.16 -10.43 22.77
CA TYR A 368 27.88 -10.81 21.38
C TYR A 368 27.75 -12.33 21.19
N GLU A 369 28.54 -13.13 21.91
CA GLU A 369 28.48 -14.60 21.81
C GLU A 369 27.10 -15.14 22.21
N VAL A 370 26.50 -14.60 23.27
CA VAL A 370 25.15 -15.00 23.69
C VAL A 370 24.11 -14.58 22.65
N ALA A 371 24.21 -13.36 22.11
CA ALA A 371 23.31 -12.89 21.06
C ALA A 371 23.36 -13.79 19.81
N LEU A 372 24.56 -14.18 19.39
CA LEU A 372 24.77 -15.03 18.21
C LEU A 372 24.28 -16.46 18.43
N LYS A 373 24.53 -17.05 19.62
CA LYS A 373 23.98 -18.36 19.97
C LYS A 373 22.46 -18.37 19.97
N GLN A 374 21.83 -17.33 20.54
CA GLN A 374 20.38 -17.18 20.53
C GLN A 374 19.84 -17.07 19.10
N LEU A 375 20.52 -16.31 18.24
CA LEU A 375 20.12 -16.13 16.85
C LEU A 375 20.25 -17.44 16.06
N GLU A 376 21.34 -18.18 16.22
CA GLU A 376 21.54 -19.49 15.59
C GLU A 376 20.49 -20.51 16.08
N GLU A 377 20.18 -20.52 17.38
CA GLU A 377 19.13 -21.38 17.96
C GLU A 377 17.77 -21.06 17.34
N ILE A 378 17.40 -19.78 17.22
CA ILE A 378 16.16 -19.36 16.54
C ILE A 378 16.15 -19.86 15.09
N SER A 379 17.25 -19.66 14.37
CA SER A 379 17.36 -20.02 12.95
C SER A 379 17.18 -21.52 12.68
N THR A 380 17.65 -22.35 13.62
CA THR A 380 17.69 -23.80 13.47
C THR A 380 16.46 -24.49 14.05
N THR A 381 15.90 -23.98 15.14
CA THR A 381 14.84 -24.67 15.89
C THR A 381 13.45 -24.04 15.72
N ARG A 382 13.34 -22.73 15.45
CA ARG A 382 12.06 -22.01 15.53
C ARG A 382 11.50 -21.54 14.20
N ILE A 383 12.34 -21.20 13.22
CA ILE A 383 11.88 -20.64 11.94
C ILE A 383 11.18 -21.71 11.10
N ASP A 384 11.94 -22.72 10.67
CA ASP A 384 11.42 -23.82 9.88
C ASP A 384 12.36 -25.04 10.02
N PRO A 385 12.20 -25.82 11.11
CA PRO A 385 13.06 -26.96 11.37
C PRO A 385 12.98 -28.02 10.26
N ASP A 386 11.83 -28.11 9.56
CA ASP A 386 11.65 -29.02 8.43
C ASP A 386 12.48 -28.61 7.21
N PHE A 387 12.73 -27.31 7.03
CA PHE A 387 13.60 -26.84 5.96
C PHE A 387 15.06 -27.12 6.29
N VAL A 388 15.52 -26.72 7.49
CA VAL A 388 16.92 -26.87 7.94
C VAL A 388 17.31 -28.34 8.11
N GLY A 389 16.36 -29.20 8.50
CA GLY A 389 16.59 -30.63 8.71
C GLY A 389 16.74 -31.47 7.43
N LYS A 390 16.59 -30.89 6.24
CA LYS A 390 16.74 -31.65 4.98
C LYS A 390 18.20 -31.92 4.64
N ASP A 391 18.47 -33.12 4.15
CA ASP A 391 19.82 -33.54 3.72
C ASP A 391 20.29 -32.86 2.43
N SER A 392 19.38 -32.27 1.66
CA SER A 392 19.67 -31.58 0.41
C SER A 392 18.84 -30.32 0.24
N CYS A 393 19.41 -29.34 -0.44
CA CYS A 393 18.74 -28.06 -0.70
C CYS A 393 17.60 -28.25 -1.71
N PRO A 394 16.35 -27.94 -1.33
CA PRO A 394 15.26 -27.90 -2.30
C PRO A 394 15.46 -26.71 -3.26
N PRO A 395 14.92 -26.78 -4.49
CA PRO A 395 15.05 -25.69 -5.48
C PRO A 395 14.23 -24.44 -5.09
N ASP A 396 13.16 -24.62 -4.33
CA ASP A 396 12.31 -23.57 -3.81
C ASP A 396 12.14 -23.71 -2.29
N TYR A 397 12.02 -22.57 -1.63
CA TYR A 397 11.46 -22.50 -0.30
C TYR A 397 9.95 -22.41 -0.54
N GLY A 398 9.19 -23.31 0.08
CA GLY A 398 7.74 -23.37 -0.08
C GLY A 398 7.07 -22.10 0.44
N GLU A 399 5.82 -22.18 0.87
CA GLU A 399 5.22 -21.07 1.59
C GLU A 399 5.99 -20.85 2.92
N PRO A 400 6.58 -19.66 3.14
CA PRO A 400 7.26 -19.34 4.38
C PRO A 400 6.33 -19.56 5.57
N LYS A 401 6.78 -20.32 6.57
CA LYS A 401 6.00 -20.51 7.79
C LYS A 401 5.98 -19.21 8.59
N GLU A 402 4.81 -18.88 9.13
CA GLU A 402 4.69 -17.77 10.08
C GLU A 402 5.43 -18.12 11.38
N LEU A 403 6.09 -17.12 11.97
CA LEU A 403 6.63 -17.23 13.32
C LEU A 403 5.46 -17.42 14.27
N THR A 404 5.43 -18.52 15.02
CA THR A 404 4.37 -18.81 16.00
C THR A 404 4.55 -18.05 17.30
N ASP A 405 5.80 -17.71 17.64
CA ASP A 405 6.17 -17.02 18.89
C ASP A 405 6.92 -15.73 18.58
N PRO A 406 6.78 -14.68 19.41
CA PRO A 406 7.59 -13.48 19.27
C PRO A 406 9.06 -13.81 19.54
N ILE A 407 9.96 -13.24 18.73
CA ILE A 407 11.40 -13.33 18.97
C ILE A 407 11.79 -12.22 19.94
N VAL A 408 12.26 -12.61 21.11
CA VAL A 408 12.76 -11.69 22.14
C VAL A 408 14.28 -11.65 22.01
N LEU A 409 14.84 -10.56 21.47
CA LEU A 409 16.30 -10.40 21.36
C LEU A 409 16.92 -9.96 22.69
N ASN A 410 16.18 -9.15 23.45
CA ASN A 410 16.47 -8.76 24.83
C ASN A 410 15.14 -8.40 25.54
N ASP A 411 15.22 -7.98 26.81
CA ASP A 411 14.03 -7.62 27.61
C ASP A 411 13.13 -6.55 26.96
N ASN A 412 13.67 -5.73 26.06
CA ASN A 412 13.02 -4.52 25.55
C ASN A 412 12.79 -4.51 24.02
N PHE A 413 13.29 -5.52 23.31
CA PHE A 413 13.26 -5.62 21.86
C PHE A 413 12.66 -6.96 21.45
N LYS A 414 11.42 -6.88 20.99
CA LYS A 414 10.61 -8.02 20.57
C LYS A 414 10.23 -7.83 19.11
N ILE A 415 10.45 -8.86 18.31
CA ILE A 415 9.92 -8.98 16.96
C ILE A 415 8.66 -9.82 17.11
N ASN A 416 7.51 -9.23 16.78
CA ASN A 416 6.22 -9.86 17.02
C ASN A 416 5.97 -11.03 16.06
N VAL A 417 5.04 -11.90 16.47
CA VAL A 417 4.50 -13.04 15.71
C VAL A 417 4.05 -12.56 14.33
N GLY A 418 4.27 -13.36 13.28
CA GLY A 418 3.78 -13.07 11.94
C GLY A 418 4.64 -13.66 10.82
N GLU A 419 4.31 -13.31 9.58
CA GLU A 419 5.06 -13.80 8.41
C GLU A 419 6.53 -13.35 8.48
N LEU A 420 7.44 -14.31 8.43
CA LEU A 420 8.89 -14.10 8.32
C LEU A 420 9.32 -13.56 6.96
N SER A 421 8.49 -13.82 5.96
CA SER A 421 8.66 -13.37 4.60
C SER A 421 8.23 -11.92 4.46
N GLY A 422 9.12 -11.10 3.90
CA GLY A 422 8.88 -9.71 3.52
C GLY A 422 7.86 -9.53 2.39
N GLY A 423 6.91 -10.44 2.24
CA GLY A 423 5.80 -10.32 1.30
C GLY A 423 4.66 -9.47 1.86
N VAL A 424 4.44 -9.50 3.18
CA VAL A 424 3.33 -8.73 3.78
C VAL A 424 3.68 -7.25 3.83
N ILE A 425 2.64 -6.46 3.63
CA ILE A 425 2.59 -5.01 3.85
C ILE A 425 3.19 -4.57 5.18
N ASN A 426 3.13 -5.38 6.24
CA ASN A 426 3.57 -4.94 7.55
C ASN A 426 5.10 -4.89 7.65
N GLN A 427 5.82 -5.72 6.89
CA GLN A 427 7.28 -5.76 6.87
C GLN A 427 7.84 -4.79 5.82
N ARG A 428 8.08 -3.55 6.24
CA ARG A 428 8.57 -2.48 5.36
C ARG A 428 9.75 -1.72 5.97
N ILE A 429 10.58 -1.21 5.08
CA ILE A 429 11.57 -0.20 5.38
C ILE A 429 10.88 1.15 5.42
N MET A 430 10.90 1.80 6.58
CA MET A 430 10.54 3.20 6.73
C MET A 430 11.73 4.06 6.34
N PHE A 431 11.75 4.49 5.08
CA PHE A 431 12.77 5.41 4.59
C PHE A 431 12.52 6.79 5.21
N ILE A 432 13.39 7.14 6.15
CA ILE A 432 13.30 8.39 6.91
C ILE A 432 14.55 9.24 6.66
N MET A 433 15.71 8.61 6.43
CA MET A 433 16.97 9.29 6.15
C MET A 433 17.14 9.44 4.63
N PRO A 434 17.05 10.66 4.06
CA PRO A 434 17.20 10.86 2.62
C PRO A 434 18.68 10.74 2.19
N TRP A 435 18.89 10.33 0.94
CA TRP A 435 20.17 10.51 0.27
C TRP A 435 20.21 11.89 -0.39
N VAL A 436 21.10 12.76 0.06
CA VAL A 436 21.39 14.01 -0.66
C VAL A 436 22.35 13.62 -1.77
N LYS A 437 21.92 13.70 -3.04
CA LYS A 437 22.70 13.26 -4.22
C LYS A 437 24.00 14.05 -4.42
N GLU A 438 24.01 15.28 -3.91
CA GLU A 438 25.17 16.17 -3.86
C GLU A 438 25.30 16.64 -2.42
N PRO A 439 25.71 15.76 -1.48
CA PRO A 439 26.32 16.33 -0.29
C PRO A 439 27.48 17.15 -0.86
N SER A 440 27.64 18.43 -0.51
CA SER A 440 28.86 19.13 -0.90
C SER A 440 30.02 18.22 -0.45
N LEU A 441 30.67 17.52 -1.39
CA LEU A 441 31.43 16.26 -1.18
C LEU A 441 32.65 16.43 -0.26
N SER A 442 32.80 17.62 0.29
CA SER A 442 33.79 18.08 1.25
C SER A 442 33.26 18.18 2.69
N LYS A 443 31.99 17.86 2.98
CA LYS A 443 31.41 18.05 4.31
C LYS A 443 30.72 16.80 4.84
N ARG A 444 30.93 16.58 6.14
CA ARG A 444 30.16 15.66 6.96
C ARG A 444 28.69 16.07 6.94
N VAL A 445 27.81 15.09 6.76
CA VAL A 445 26.37 15.27 6.90
C VAL A 445 25.91 14.54 8.15
N SER A 446 25.28 15.25 9.07
CA SER A 446 24.72 14.67 10.30
C SER A 446 23.23 14.92 10.36
N VAL A 447 22.49 13.88 10.76
CA VAL A 447 21.06 13.96 11.02
C VAL A 447 20.85 13.74 12.51
N SER A 448 20.16 14.70 13.13
CA SER A 448 19.79 14.65 14.54
C SER A 448 18.32 14.32 14.70
N ALA A 449 17.99 13.54 15.73
CA ALA A 449 16.62 13.25 16.09
C ALA A 449 16.35 13.57 17.56
N LYS A 450 15.06 13.66 17.85
CA LYS A 450 14.50 13.83 19.18
C LYS A 450 13.57 12.66 19.44
N PHE A 451 13.96 11.80 20.39
CA PHE A 451 13.13 10.66 20.84
C PHE A 451 12.32 11.01 22.09
N ASP A 452 12.89 11.83 22.96
CA ASP A 452 12.28 12.26 24.22
C ASP A 452 12.26 13.81 24.29
N PRO A 453 11.13 14.44 24.64
CA PRO A 453 11.08 15.86 24.97
C PRO A 453 12.17 16.33 25.95
N VAL A 454 12.61 15.47 26.87
CA VAL A 454 13.56 15.78 27.95
C VAL A 454 15.03 15.63 27.52
N LYS A 455 15.38 14.62 26.71
CA LYS A 455 16.79 14.26 26.42
C LYS A 455 17.49 15.11 25.36
N GLY A 456 16.85 16.14 24.84
CA GLY A 456 17.44 17.02 23.84
C GLY A 456 17.62 16.36 22.48
N LYS A 457 18.43 16.98 21.62
CA LYS A 457 18.75 16.47 20.28
C LYS A 457 19.87 15.44 20.38
N GLN A 458 19.68 14.26 19.80
CA GLN A 458 20.72 13.24 19.67
C GLN A 458 21.08 13.07 18.20
N GLU A 459 22.38 13.02 17.89
CA GLU A 459 22.84 12.66 16.56
C GLU A 459 22.60 11.17 16.34
N ILE A 460 21.82 10.84 15.31
CA ILE A 460 21.40 9.46 15.04
C ILE A 460 22.14 8.88 13.85
N PHE A 461 22.52 9.72 12.90
CA PHE A 461 23.07 9.29 11.65
C PHE A 461 24.12 10.27 11.14
N THR A 462 25.24 9.75 10.69
CA THR A 462 26.35 10.54 10.16
C THR A 462 26.87 9.90 8.89
N VAL A 463 27.06 10.68 7.83
CA VAL A 463 27.80 10.25 6.63
C VAL A 463 29.19 10.89 6.68
N TYR A 464 30.20 10.02 6.71
CA TYR A 464 31.60 10.40 6.85
C TYR A 464 32.36 9.93 5.60
N PRO A 465 32.78 10.85 4.70
CA PRO A 465 33.63 10.50 3.57
C PRO A 465 34.92 9.84 4.03
N VAL A 466 35.27 8.69 3.44
CA VAL A 466 36.43 7.89 3.85
C VAL A 466 37.73 8.68 3.75
N HIS A 467 37.93 9.46 2.69
CA HIS A 467 39.13 10.29 2.55
C HIS A 467 39.31 11.27 3.72
N LEU A 468 38.22 11.84 4.27
CA LEU A 468 38.29 12.70 5.45
C LEU A 468 38.59 11.89 6.70
N TYR A 469 37.90 10.77 6.89
CA TYR A 469 38.08 9.89 8.05
C TYR A 469 39.50 9.34 8.18
N LEU A 470 40.14 8.97 7.06
CA LEU A 470 41.53 8.50 7.06
C LEU A 470 42.54 9.61 7.36
N THR A 471 42.19 10.87 7.07
CA THR A 471 43.05 12.03 7.35
C THR A 471 42.78 12.67 8.72
N SER A 472 41.73 12.24 9.43
CA SER A 472 41.42 12.78 10.74
C SER A 472 42.53 12.40 11.71
N GLY A 473 43.22 13.40 12.26
CA GLY A 473 44.30 13.19 13.25
C GLY A 473 43.79 12.75 14.63
N PHE A 474 42.48 12.52 14.77
CA PHE A 474 41.85 12.12 16.02
C PHE A 474 41.89 10.59 16.17
N SER A 475 42.33 10.12 17.33
CA SER A 475 42.24 8.73 17.75
C SER A 475 42.07 8.67 19.27
N PRO A 476 40.95 8.11 19.79
CA PRO A 476 39.78 7.65 19.05
C PRO A 476 38.96 8.81 18.44
N ASP A 477 38.35 8.58 17.28
CA ASP A 477 37.38 9.52 16.72
C ASP A 477 36.06 9.46 17.53
N PRO A 478 35.65 10.55 18.22
CA PRO A 478 34.46 10.54 19.08
C PRO A 478 33.17 10.29 18.31
N GLU A 479 33.16 10.45 16.99
CA GLU A 479 31.99 10.15 16.19
C GLU A 479 31.75 8.65 16.01
N ILE A 480 32.84 7.88 15.98
CA ILE A 480 32.85 6.43 15.78
C ILE A 480 32.59 5.68 17.08
N THR A 481 33.06 6.24 18.22
CA THR A 481 32.92 5.60 19.52
C THR A 481 31.45 5.26 19.84
N ASP A 482 31.23 3.99 20.21
CA ASP A 482 29.92 3.40 20.54
C ASP A 482 28.86 3.47 19.43
N SER A 483 29.28 3.67 18.17
CA SER A 483 28.38 3.70 17.00
C SER A 483 28.36 2.37 16.22
N VAL A 484 27.30 2.17 15.44
CA VAL A 484 27.27 1.14 14.39
C VAL A 484 27.87 1.75 13.14
N VAL A 485 29.04 1.26 12.74
CA VAL A 485 29.76 1.74 11.55
C VAL A 485 29.38 0.88 10.36
N ILE A 486 28.92 1.49 9.28
CA ILE A 486 28.66 0.81 8.01
C ILE A 486 29.67 1.32 6.97
N ILE A 487 30.47 0.41 6.40
CA ILE A 487 31.45 0.72 5.36
C ILE A 487 30.85 0.31 4.02
N GLY A 488 30.69 1.27 3.10
CA GLY A 488 30.06 1.01 1.80
C GLY A 488 30.51 1.99 0.72
N ASN A 489 30.04 1.75 -0.50
CA ASN A 489 30.42 2.52 -1.69
C ASN A 489 29.25 3.37 -2.19
N THR A 490 29.49 4.64 -2.54
CA THR A 490 28.52 5.47 -3.28
C THR A 490 29.07 6.04 -4.58
N HIS A 491 30.31 5.68 -4.94
CA HIS A 491 30.91 6.16 -6.18
C HIS A 491 30.11 5.66 -7.40
N SER A 492 30.15 6.40 -8.51
CA SER A 492 29.30 6.18 -9.68
C SER A 492 29.41 4.78 -10.29
N ASN A 493 30.58 4.14 -10.13
CA ASN A 493 30.88 2.80 -10.66
C ASN A 493 30.46 1.65 -9.74
N ALA A 494 30.01 1.92 -8.51
CA ALA A 494 29.65 0.88 -7.55
C ALA A 494 28.42 0.08 -8.00
N ASN A 495 27.55 0.68 -8.82
CA ASN A 495 26.27 0.11 -9.27
C ASN A 495 25.34 -0.39 -8.15
N ASP A 496 25.56 0.04 -6.90
CA ASP A 496 24.74 -0.31 -5.75
C ASP A 496 23.76 0.83 -5.41
N THR A 497 22.95 1.20 -6.40
CA THR A 497 21.91 2.23 -6.25
C THR A 497 20.53 1.63 -6.45
N HIS A 498 19.66 1.85 -5.48
CA HIS A 498 18.31 1.30 -5.45
C HIS A 498 17.28 2.41 -5.61
N ASN A 499 16.22 2.16 -6.37
CA ASN A 499 15.07 3.07 -6.43
C ASN A 499 14.23 2.87 -5.16
N THR A 500 14.09 3.90 -4.35
CA THR A 500 13.35 3.87 -3.08
C THR A 500 12.20 4.88 -3.12
N PRO A 501 11.28 4.86 -2.15
CA PRO A 501 10.23 5.87 -2.01
C PRO A 501 10.74 7.32 -1.96
N LEU A 502 11.95 7.53 -1.42
CA LEU A 502 12.63 8.83 -1.35
C LEU A 502 13.51 9.16 -2.57
N GLY A 503 13.54 8.29 -3.58
CA GLY A 503 14.38 8.41 -4.77
C GLY A 503 15.51 7.39 -4.80
N ASN A 504 16.52 7.63 -5.63
CA ASN A 504 17.68 6.74 -5.74
C ASN A 504 18.54 6.83 -4.47
N MET A 505 18.87 5.68 -3.89
CA MET A 505 19.58 5.55 -2.61
C MET A 505 20.69 4.50 -2.72
N PRO A 506 21.90 4.74 -2.19
CA PRO A 506 22.94 3.71 -2.15
C PRO A 506 22.56 2.57 -1.20
N GLY A 507 23.00 1.34 -1.49
CA GLY A 507 22.64 0.15 -0.72
C GLY A 507 22.94 0.28 0.77
N MET A 508 24.09 0.85 1.14
CA MET A 508 24.45 1.05 2.55
C MET A 508 23.44 1.93 3.32
N LEU A 509 22.83 2.90 2.65
CA LEU A 509 21.81 3.76 3.23
C LEU A 509 20.43 3.08 3.25
N VAL A 510 20.16 2.17 2.31
CA VAL A 510 19.01 1.27 2.39
C VAL A 510 19.15 0.36 3.62
N VAL A 511 20.34 -0.20 3.86
CA VAL A 511 20.63 -1.03 5.04
C VAL A 511 20.49 -0.21 6.33
N ALA A 512 21.01 1.01 6.36
CA ALA A 512 20.86 1.92 7.50
C ALA A 512 19.39 2.25 7.81
N ASN A 513 18.59 2.66 6.81
CA ASN A 513 17.14 2.84 6.98
C ASN A 513 16.46 1.54 7.41
N GLY A 514 16.98 0.41 6.92
CA GLY A 514 16.68 -0.94 7.35
C GLY A 514 16.73 -1.12 8.87
N ILE A 515 17.92 -0.92 9.41
CA ILE A 515 18.23 -1.07 10.84
C ILE A 515 17.34 -0.14 11.64
N TYR A 516 17.24 1.13 11.25
CA TYR A 516 16.38 2.12 11.92
C TYR A 516 14.93 1.67 12.00
N SER A 517 14.39 1.20 10.89
CA SER A 517 12.99 0.79 10.80
C SER A 517 12.71 -0.44 11.68
N LEU A 518 13.68 -1.36 11.80
CA LEU A 518 13.60 -2.50 12.71
C LEU A 518 13.61 -2.04 14.18
N PHE A 519 14.49 -1.11 14.56
CA PHE A 519 14.52 -0.56 15.92
C PHE A 519 13.25 0.22 16.28
N LEU A 520 12.77 1.05 15.35
CA LEU A 520 11.61 1.89 15.59
C LEU A 520 10.31 1.10 15.68
N ASN A 521 10.12 0.08 14.84
CA ASN A 521 8.81 -0.58 14.71
C ASN A 521 8.86 -2.09 14.99
N GLY A 522 9.94 -2.65 15.53
CA GLY A 522 10.07 -4.11 15.68
C GLY A 522 10.02 -4.87 14.35
N GLY A 523 10.22 -4.14 13.24
CA GLY A 523 10.15 -4.64 11.87
C GLY A 523 8.75 -4.85 11.30
N GLN A 524 7.71 -4.48 12.05
CA GLN A 524 6.33 -4.46 11.55
C GLN A 524 5.65 -3.14 11.92
N ILE A 525 4.95 -2.50 10.97
CA ILE A 525 4.11 -1.35 11.31
C ILE A 525 2.88 -1.89 12.04
N GLU A 526 2.93 -1.92 13.37
CA GLU A 526 1.77 -2.28 14.17
C GLU A 526 0.73 -1.18 14.08
N SER A 527 -0.39 -1.49 13.44
CA SER A 527 -1.58 -0.69 13.56
C SER A 527 -2.56 -1.46 14.43
N PRO A 528 -2.95 -0.97 15.63
CA PRO A 528 -3.97 -1.62 16.41
C PRO A 528 -5.21 -1.76 15.54
N PHE A 529 -5.68 -2.99 15.31
CA PHE A 529 -6.79 -3.26 14.38
C PHE A 529 -7.99 -2.35 14.66
N TRP A 530 -8.34 -2.18 15.94
CA TRP A 530 -9.42 -1.30 16.38
C TRP A 530 -9.17 0.19 16.09
N ALA A 531 -7.94 0.67 16.26
CA ALA A 531 -7.59 2.04 15.96
C ALA A 531 -7.69 2.31 14.45
N LYS A 532 -7.21 1.36 13.62
CA LYS A 532 -7.35 1.41 12.16
C LYS A 532 -8.83 1.44 11.76
N MET A 533 -9.62 0.48 12.24
CA MET A 533 -11.05 0.39 11.95
C MET A 533 -11.80 1.65 12.41
N ALA A 534 -11.49 2.20 13.58
CA ALA A 534 -12.10 3.43 14.07
C ALA A 534 -11.76 4.64 13.19
N ALA A 535 -10.49 4.80 12.81
CA ALA A 535 -10.05 5.87 11.94
C ALA A 535 -10.68 5.79 10.54
N GLU A 536 -10.72 4.59 9.94
CA GLU A 536 -11.39 4.34 8.66
C GLU A 536 -12.90 4.57 8.76
N SER A 537 -13.55 4.14 9.86
CA SER A 537 -14.98 4.39 10.11
C SER A 537 -15.29 5.89 10.17
N ILE A 538 -14.45 6.66 10.88
CA ILE A 538 -14.58 8.12 10.99
C ILE A 538 -14.39 8.76 9.60
N LEU A 539 -13.39 8.32 8.84
CA LEU A 539 -13.13 8.81 7.49
C LEU A 539 -14.31 8.56 6.54
N LEU A 540 -14.86 7.34 6.55
CA LEU A 540 -16.05 6.97 5.78
C LEU A 540 -17.26 7.81 6.19
N LEU A 541 -17.47 8.01 7.50
CA LEU A 541 -18.56 8.83 8.01
C LEU A 541 -18.44 10.30 7.56
N VAL A 542 -17.25 10.89 7.65
CA VAL A 542 -16.99 12.28 7.24
C VAL A 542 -17.20 12.43 5.73
N THR A 543 -16.72 11.46 4.94
CA THR A 543 -16.89 11.46 3.48
C THR A 543 -18.36 11.33 3.09
N ALA A 544 -19.09 10.41 3.71
CA ALA A 544 -20.53 10.25 3.50
C ALA A 544 -21.31 11.52 3.88
N LEU A 545 -20.96 12.16 5.01
CA LEU A 545 -21.55 13.44 5.43
C LEU A 545 -21.33 14.52 4.36
N ILE A 546 -20.10 14.65 3.85
CA ILE A 546 -19.75 15.68 2.87
C ILE A 546 -20.47 15.47 1.53
N ILE A 547 -20.50 14.23 1.02
CA ILE A 547 -21.24 13.89 -0.20
C ILE A 547 -22.73 14.20 -0.03
N ASN A 548 -23.31 13.85 1.12
CA ASN A 548 -24.71 14.16 1.40
C ASN A 548 -24.95 15.67 1.46
N VAL A 549 -24.15 16.45 2.21
CA VAL A 549 -24.28 17.92 2.26
C VAL A 549 -24.15 18.55 0.88
N ALA A 550 -23.17 18.10 0.08
CA ALA A 550 -22.99 18.56 -1.29
C ALA A 550 -24.19 18.24 -2.19
N SER A 551 -24.80 17.06 -2.04
CA SER A 551 -25.98 16.65 -2.81
C SER A 551 -27.25 17.43 -2.45
N TYR A 552 -27.33 17.96 -1.23
CA TYR A 552 -28.48 18.74 -0.77
C TYR A 552 -28.42 20.22 -1.17
N PHE A 553 -27.22 20.77 -1.36
CA PHE A 553 -27.02 22.19 -1.68
C PHE A 553 -27.80 22.66 -2.94
N PRO A 554 -27.87 21.88 -4.04
CA PRO A 554 -28.66 22.25 -5.22
C PRO A 554 -30.17 22.31 -4.94
N GLN A 555 -30.72 21.42 -4.11
CA GLN A 555 -32.17 21.36 -3.87
C GLN A 555 -32.68 22.53 -3.02
N ALA A 556 -31.85 23.06 -2.12
CA ALA A 556 -32.22 24.19 -1.25
C ALA A 556 -32.33 25.54 -2.01
N THR A 557 -31.67 25.68 -3.17
CA THR A 557 -31.63 26.95 -3.92
C THR A 557 -32.81 27.15 -4.88
N ASN A 558 -33.70 26.16 -5.01
CA ASN A 558 -34.74 26.14 -6.04
C ASN A 558 -36.04 26.91 -5.69
N ARG A 559 -36.03 27.80 -4.68
CA ARG A 559 -37.25 28.43 -4.14
C ARG A 559 -37.45 29.93 -4.38
N GLY A 560 -36.76 30.56 -5.35
CA GLY A 560 -37.25 31.85 -5.88
C GLY A 560 -36.23 32.85 -6.40
N ARG A 561 -34.93 32.55 -6.38
CA ARG A 561 -33.94 33.37 -7.07
C ARG A 561 -32.84 32.48 -7.62
N ARG A 562 -33.09 31.90 -8.80
CA ARG A 562 -32.09 31.14 -9.57
C ARG A 562 -30.89 32.04 -9.83
N LEU A 563 -29.80 31.83 -9.10
CA LEU A 563 -28.49 32.30 -9.50
C LEU A 563 -28.12 31.50 -10.76
N LYS A 564 -28.38 32.08 -11.94
CA LYS A 564 -28.07 31.49 -13.26
C LYS A 564 -26.64 30.96 -13.37
N PHE A 565 -25.73 31.47 -12.54
CA PHE A 565 -24.36 30.99 -12.44
C PHE A 565 -24.26 29.52 -11.98
N LEU A 566 -25.07 29.06 -11.02
CA LEU A 566 -25.02 27.69 -10.50
C LEU A 566 -25.61 26.67 -11.48
N ASP A 567 -26.71 27.02 -12.15
CA ASP A 567 -27.27 26.18 -13.22
C ASP A 567 -26.31 26.11 -14.42
N TRP A 568 -25.69 27.24 -14.80
CA TRP A 568 -24.62 27.26 -15.80
C TRP A 568 -23.42 26.43 -15.37
N TRP A 569 -23.01 26.47 -14.10
CA TRP A 569 -21.93 25.64 -13.58
C TRP A 569 -22.28 24.14 -13.65
N HIS A 570 -23.49 23.76 -13.25
CA HIS A 570 -23.93 22.37 -13.26
C HIS A 570 -24.15 21.81 -14.67
N GLU A 571 -24.64 22.61 -15.62
CA GLU A 571 -24.80 22.23 -17.04
C GLU A 571 -23.50 22.24 -17.83
N ARG A 572 -22.61 23.21 -17.59
CA ARG A 572 -21.42 23.44 -18.44
C ARG A 572 -20.19 22.67 -17.97
N LEU A 573 -20.06 22.47 -16.66
CA LEU A 573 -18.89 21.83 -16.06
C LEU A 573 -19.22 20.43 -15.51
N GLY A 574 -20.49 20.14 -15.23
CA GLY A 574 -20.95 18.84 -14.73
C GLY A 574 -20.67 18.64 -13.24
N TYR A 575 -21.13 17.51 -12.70
CA TYR A 575 -20.87 17.06 -11.31
C TYR A 575 -19.37 17.01 -10.96
N TRP A 576 -18.52 16.88 -11.97
CA TRP A 576 -17.10 16.57 -11.86
C TRP A 576 -16.21 17.70 -11.33
N PRO A 577 -16.31 18.96 -11.76
CA PRO A 577 -15.51 20.05 -11.21
C PRO A 577 -15.96 20.47 -9.80
N ALA A 578 -17.25 20.32 -9.48
CA ALA A 578 -17.74 20.49 -8.11
C ALA A 578 -17.17 19.41 -7.19
N MET A 579 -17.19 18.14 -7.61
CA MET A 579 -16.48 17.06 -6.92
C MET A 579 -14.98 17.32 -6.87
N PHE A 580 -14.33 17.79 -7.94
CA PHE A 580 -12.90 18.11 -7.91
C PHE A 580 -12.59 19.21 -6.88
N VAL A 581 -13.39 20.27 -6.82
CA VAL A 581 -13.23 21.34 -5.81
C VAL A 581 -13.46 20.78 -4.40
N VAL A 582 -14.52 20.00 -4.18
CA VAL A 582 -14.80 19.41 -2.86
C VAL A 582 -13.72 18.40 -2.47
N THR A 583 -13.33 17.50 -3.37
CA THR A 583 -12.37 16.41 -3.12
C THR A 583 -10.94 16.94 -3.03
N VAL A 584 -10.51 17.82 -3.92
CA VAL A 584 -9.11 18.28 -4.02
C VAL A 584 -8.86 19.53 -3.18
N ILE A 585 -9.79 20.50 -3.15
CA ILE A 585 -9.56 21.79 -2.47
C ILE A 585 -10.04 21.76 -1.02
N ILE A 586 -11.14 21.05 -0.73
CA ILE A 586 -11.69 21.00 0.64
C ILE A 586 -11.22 19.73 1.37
N MET A 587 -11.48 18.56 0.79
CA MET A 587 -11.10 17.27 1.36
C MET A 587 -9.60 17.03 1.33
N GLY A 588 -8.90 17.37 0.24
CA GLY A 588 -7.45 17.18 0.13
C GLY A 588 -6.69 17.78 1.31
N PRO A 589 -6.75 19.09 1.56
CA PRO A 589 -6.10 19.72 2.71
C PRO A 589 -6.64 19.24 4.05
N CYS A 590 -7.93 18.94 4.17
CA CYS A 590 -8.52 18.48 5.42
C CYS A 590 -8.04 17.06 5.77
N LEU A 591 -7.95 16.16 4.79
CA LEU A 591 -7.40 14.81 4.92
C LEU A 591 -5.89 14.84 5.11
N ILE A 592 -5.15 15.71 4.42
CA ILE A 592 -3.72 15.92 4.65
C ILE A 592 -3.49 16.45 6.08
N TYR A 593 -4.32 17.39 6.54
CA TYR A 593 -4.23 17.92 7.90
C TYR A 593 -4.59 16.85 8.92
N LEU A 594 -5.74 16.17 8.80
CA LEU A 594 -6.16 15.10 9.71
C LEU A 594 -5.14 13.97 9.74
N SER A 595 -4.65 13.53 8.58
CA SER A 595 -3.62 12.50 8.49
C SER A 595 -2.33 12.97 9.16
N SER A 596 -1.87 14.20 8.92
CA SER A 596 -0.69 14.73 9.60
C SER A 596 -0.86 14.83 11.12
N VAL A 597 -2.07 15.17 11.60
CA VAL A 597 -2.39 15.30 13.02
C VAL A 597 -2.51 13.93 13.70
N ILE A 598 -3.12 12.95 13.03
CA ILE A 598 -3.25 11.57 13.50
C ILE A 598 -1.89 10.86 13.45
N LEU A 599 -1.14 11.01 12.36
CA LEU A 599 0.19 10.41 12.17
C LEU A 599 1.23 11.02 13.11
N ARG A 600 1.15 12.32 13.42
CA ARG A 600 2.08 12.98 14.37
C ARG A 600 1.69 12.78 15.83
N GLY A 601 0.60 12.07 16.14
CA GLY A 601 0.17 11.83 17.52
C GLY A 601 -0.11 13.14 18.26
N SER A 602 -1.06 13.95 17.78
CA SER A 602 -1.42 15.21 18.43
C SER A 602 -1.68 15.00 19.93
N THR A 603 -1.15 15.91 20.75
CA THR A 603 -1.16 15.84 22.23
C THR A 603 -2.54 15.71 22.87
N TRP A 604 -3.62 15.96 22.12
CA TRP A 604 -5.01 15.93 22.62
C TRP A 604 -5.67 14.55 22.59
N PHE A 605 -5.12 13.56 21.85
CA PHE A 605 -5.72 12.23 21.71
C PHE A 605 -4.78 11.13 22.24
N TYR A 606 -4.84 10.92 23.56
CA TYR A 606 -3.98 10.01 24.32
C TYR A 606 -3.84 8.57 23.75
N PRO A 607 -4.87 7.90 23.21
CA PRO A 607 -4.72 6.52 22.71
C PRO A 607 -3.91 6.39 21.41
N PHE A 608 -3.58 7.48 20.72
CA PHE A 608 -2.83 7.46 19.46
C PHE A 608 -1.34 7.83 19.62
N ARG A 609 -0.87 8.03 20.87
CA ARG A 609 0.46 8.58 21.16
C ARG A 609 1.60 7.57 21.03
N GLU A 610 1.33 6.28 21.15
CA GLU A 610 2.37 5.24 21.33
C GLU A 610 2.76 4.50 20.03
N GLY A 611 2.40 5.00 18.86
CA GLY A 611 2.82 4.34 17.62
C GLY A 611 2.42 4.97 16.30
N GLY A 612 1.55 5.98 16.31
CA GLY A 612 0.96 6.52 15.07
C GLY A 612 0.09 5.47 14.38
N THR A 613 -1.23 5.64 14.37
CA THR A 613 -2.09 4.70 13.63
C THR A 613 -2.02 5.01 12.15
N TRP A 614 -1.60 4.02 11.37
CA TRP A 614 -1.62 4.14 9.92
C TRP A 614 -3.04 3.93 9.38
N ILE A 615 -3.48 4.85 8.52
CA ILE A 615 -4.79 4.80 7.87
C ILE A 615 -4.55 4.45 6.40
N ASP A 616 -5.26 3.42 5.93
CA ASP A 616 -5.16 3.01 4.53
C ASP A 616 -5.98 3.94 3.63
N PHE A 617 -5.31 4.87 2.96
CA PHE A 617 -5.95 5.77 2.00
C PHE A 617 -6.31 5.07 0.69
N SER A 618 -5.80 3.86 0.45
CA SER A 618 -6.10 3.13 -0.77
C SER A 618 -7.55 2.66 -0.82
N LEU A 619 -8.11 2.26 0.32
CA LEU A 619 -9.46 1.74 0.43
C LEU A 619 -10.54 2.73 -0.05
N PRO A 620 -10.54 4.01 0.42
CA PRO A 620 -11.43 5.03 -0.12
C PRO A 620 -11.21 5.30 -1.61
N LEU A 621 -9.96 5.34 -2.08
CA LEU A 621 -9.63 5.57 -3.49
C LEU A 621 -10.12 4.44 -4.40
N VAL A 622 -9.93 3.19 -3.97
CA VAL A 622 -10.40 1.98 -4.65
C VAL A 622 -11.92 1.95 -4.65
N ALA A 623 -12.57 2.29 -3.53
CA ALA A 623 -14.03 2.40 -3.45
C ALA A 623 -14.59 3.48 -4.40
N ILE A 624 -13.96 4.66 -4.47
CA ILE A 624 -14.31 5.73 -5.41
C ILE A 624 -14.11 5.26 -6.86
N PHE A 625 -13.00 4.59 -7.15
CA PHE A 625 -12.73 4.03 -8.48
C PHE A 625 -13.78 3.00 -8.90
N PHE A 626 -14.12 2.05 -8.03
CA PHE A 626 -15.17 1.07 -8.31
C PHE A 626 -16.55 1.70 -8.45
N HIS A 627 -16.88 2.68 -7.59
CA HIS A 627 -18.09 3.46 -7.74
C HIS A 627 -18.15 4.11 -9.14
N HIS A 628 -17.05 4.71 -9.62
CA HIS A 628 -16.97 5.28 -10.98
C HIS A 628 -17.21 4.25 -12.08
N VAL A 629 -16.59 3.08 -11.98
CA VAL A 629 -16.80 1.99 -12.94
C VAL A 629 -18.27 1.60 -12.98
N VAL A 630 -18.90 1.45 -11.82
CA VAL A 630 -20.30 1.03 -11.68
C VAL A 630 -21.26 2.09 -12.19
N THR A 631 -21.07 3.37 -11.83
CA THR A 631 -21.89 4.48 -12.35
C THR A 631 -21.78 4.55 -13.88
N ARG A 632 -20.58 4.37 -14.45
CA ARG A 632 -20.38 4.39 -15.90
C ARG A 632 -21.11 3.24 -16.60
N PHE A 633 -21.13 2.04 -16.01
CA PHE A 633 -21.92 0.93 -16.54
C PHE A 633 -23.42 1.22 -16.51
N HIS A 634 -23.91 1.87 -15.46
CA HIS A 634 -25.31 2.26 -15.34
C HIS A 634 -25.69 3.34 -16.38
N ASP A 635 -24.84 4.33 -16.59
CA ASP A 635 -25.04 5.36 -17.61
C ASP A 635 -25.06 4.76 -19.02
N LEU A 636 -24.13 3.84 -19.33
CA LEU A 636 -24.14 3.09 -20.59
C LEU A 636 -25.41 2.25 -20.76
N GLY A 637 -25.96 1.71 -19.66
CA GLY A 637 -27.25 1.02 -19.65
C GLY A 637 -28.41 1.93 -20.04
N LYS A 638 -28.46 3.15 -19.47
CA LYS A 638 -29.46 4.17 -19.80
C LYS A 638 -29.32 4.66 -21.24
N GLU A 639 -28.11 4.98 -21.69
CA GLU A 639 -27.83 5.39 -23.07
C GLU A 639 -28.31 4.31 -24.06
N LYS A 640 -28.10 3.02 -23.74
CA LYS A 640 -28.58 1.90 -24.55
C LYS A 640 -30.11 1.80 -24.53
N GLU A 641 -30.77 2.00 -23.39
CA GLU A 641 -32.23 1.97 -23.29
C GLU A 641 -32.86 3.13 -24.07
N GLU A 642 -32.29 4.33 -23.97
CA GLU A 642 -32.72 5.50 -24.74
C GLU A 642 -32.52 5.28 -26.25
N ALA A 643 -31.38 4.73 -26.65
CA ALA A 643 -31.13 4.37 -28.05
C ALA A 643 -32.11 3.32 -28.58
N ILE A 644 -32.51 2.33 -27.76
CA ILE A 644 -33.53 1.34 -28.11
C ILE A 644 -34.91 2.02 -28.24
N LYS A 645 -35.27 2.91 -27.31
CA LYS A 645 -36.55 3.66 -27.38
C LYS A 645 -36.60 4.53 -28.63
N GLU A 646 -35.50 5.19 -28.98
CA GLU A 646 -35.39 6.01 -30.18
C GLU A 646 -35.45 5.17 -31.47
N ALA A 647 -34.80 4.00 -31.49
CA ALA A 647 -34.89 3.06 -32.60
C ALA A 647 -36.32 2.52 -32.79
N ILE A 648 -37.01 2.13 -31.71
CA ILE A 648 -38.41 1.68 -31.76
C ILE A 648 -39.32 2.81 -32.25
N LYS A 649 -39.12 4.04 -31.76
CA LYS A 649 -39.88 5.21 -32.21
C LYS A 649 -39.68 5.44 -33.71
N THR A 650 -38.44 5.37 -34.19
CA THR A 650 -38.09 5.53 -35.60
C THR A 650 -38.72 4.42 -36.46
N GLU A 651 -38.74 3.18 -35.99
CA GLU A 651 -39.39 2.05 -36.67
C GLU A 651 -40.91 2.22 -36.75
N ILE A 652 -41.55 2.69 -35.67
CA ILE A 652 -42.99 3.00 -35.64
C ILE A 652 -43.31 4.13 -36.62
N GLU A 653 -42.50 5.19 -36.67
CA GLU A 653 -42.67 6.29 -37.61
C GLU A 653 -42.48 5.84 -39.06
N ALA A 654 -41.50 4.98 -39.34
CA ALA A 654 -41.30 4.38 -40.66
C ALA A 654 -42.50 3.52 -41.10
N LYS A 655 -43.02 2.67 -40.21
CA LYS A 655 -44.23 1.86 -40.47
C LYS A 655 -45.46 2.72 -40.74
N LYS A 656 -45.62 3.85 -40.04
CA LYS A 656 -46.70 4.82 -40.31
C LYS A 656 -46.60 5.44 -41.70
N ARG A 657 -45.39 5.83 -42.14
CA ARG A 657 -45.17 6.39 -43.48
C ARG A 657 -45.49 5.38 -44.59
N VAL A 658 -45.05 4.13 -44.44
CA VAL A 658 -45.39 3.05 -45.39
C VAL A 658 -46.90 2.85 -45.49
N ALA A 659 -47.61 2.81 -44.35
CA ALA A 659 -49.07 2.67 -44.34
C ALA A 659 -49.81 3.86 -44.98
N GLU A 660 -49.29 5.09 -44.85
CA GLU A 660 -49.83 6.28 -45.52
C GLU A 660 -49.60 6.24 -47.03
N GLU A 661 -48.42 5.81 -47.48
CA GLU A 661 -48.10 5.61 -48.90
C GLU A 661 -48.96 4.51 -49.54
N GLU A 662 -49.20 3.40 -48.84
CA GLU A 662 -50.10 2.33 -49.29
C GLU A 662 -51.53 2.84 -49.48
N LYS A 663 -52.05 3.62 -48.52
CA LYS A 663 -53.37 4.26 -48.64
C LYS A 663 -53.46 5.22 -49.83
N LYS A 664 -52.40 6.01 -50.06
CA LYS A 664 -52.34 6.92 -51.20
C LYS A 664 -52.33 6.15 -52.53
N THR A 665 -51.54 5.08 -52.61
CA THR A 665 -51.46 4.21 -53.78
C THR A 665 -52.79 3.50 -54.06
N GLU A 666 -53.50 3.06 -53.02
CA GLU A 666 -54.83 2.46 -53.16
C GLU A 666 -55.86 3.47 -53.67
N LYS A 667 -55.81 4.72 -53.19
CA LYS A 667 -56.65 5.82 -53.68
C LYS A 667 -56.36 6.11 -55.16
N GLU A 668 -55.10 6.25 -55.54
CA GLU A 668 -54.70 6.47 -56.94
C GLU A 668 -55.13 5.31 -57.86
N LYS A 669 -55.06 4.06 -57.38
CA LYS A 669 -55.59 2.89 -58.11
C LYS A 669 -57.11 2.99 -58.32
N LYS A 670 -57.87 3.37 -57.30
CA LYS A 670 -59.33 3.57 -57.39
C LYS A 670 -59.69 4.69 -58.38
N GLU A 671 -58.98 5.81 -58.34
CA GLU A 671 -59.17 6.93 -59.28
C GLU A 671 -58.83 6.52 -60.73
N LYS A 672 -57.75 5.77 -60.95
CA LYS A 672 -57.41 5.22 -62.28
C LYS A 672 -58.48 4.26 -62.79
N LEU A 673 -59.02 3.41 -61.92
CA LEU A 673 -60.08 2.46 -62.29
C LEU A 673 -61.36 3.22 -62.71
N ALA A 674 -61.77 4.23 -61.94
CA ALA A 674 -62.90 5.08 -62.27
C ALA A 674 -62.71 5.81 -63.61
N CYS A 675 -61.51 6.34 -63.87
CA CYS A 675 -61.18 6.98 -65.14
C CYS A 675 -61.22 6.00 -66.33
N GLN A 676 -60.77 4.75 -66.14
CA GLN A 676 -60.88 3.71 -67.17
C GLN A 676 -62.33 3.33 -67.47
N GLU A 677 -63.19 3.24 -66.46
CA GLU A 677 -64.62 3.01 -66.63
C GLU A 677 -65.28 4.16 -67.41
N GLU A 678 -65.01 5.41 -67.07
CA GLU A 678 -65.53 6.56 -67.81
C GLU A 678 -65.04 6.61 -69.26
N LEU A 679 -63.76 6.30 -69.50
CA LEU A 679 -63.20 6.20 -70.84
C LEU A 679 -63.89 5.11 -71.66
N SER A 680 -64.20 3.96 -71.04
CA SER A 680 -64.91 2.86 -71.69
C SER A 680 -66.33 3.28 -72.10
N LYS A 681 -67.03 4.02 -71.23
CA LYS A 681 -68.36 4.57 -71.49
C LYS A 681 -68.34 5.62 -72.60
N CYS A 682 -67.32 6.48 -72.62
CA CYS A 682 -67.13 7.47 -73.68
C CYS A 682 -66.88 6.81 -75.04
N LYS A 683 -66.07 5.74 -75.09
CA LYS A 683 -65.84 4.95 -76.31
C LYS A 683 -67.12 4.27 -76.81
N GLN A 684 -67.93 3.71 -75.91
CA GLN A 684 -69.24 3.14 -76.26
C GLN A 684 -70.18 4.20 -76.84
N ASN A 685 -70.27 5.37 -76.20
CA ASN A 685 -71.08 6.49 -76.70
C ASN A 685 -70.62 6.96 -78.08
N ALA A 686 -69.30 7.07 -78.30
CA ALA A 686 -68.74 7.45 -79.60
C ALA A 686 -69.07 6.41 -80.69
N GLN A 687 -69.00 5.11 -80.37
CA GLN A 687 -69.41 4.04 -81.28
C GLN A 687 -70.91 4.13 -81.59
N GLN A 688 -71.75 4.35 -80.58
CA GLN A 688 -73.20 4.50 -80.75
C GLN A 688 -73.54 5.71 -81.62
N LEU A 689 -72.88 6.85 -81.40
CA LEU A 689 -73.01 8.05 -82.22
C LEU A 689 -72.58 7.79 -83.67
N SER A 690 -71.50 7.02 -83.89
CA SER A 690 -71.06 6.64 -85.24
C SER A 690 -72.10 5.79 -85.99
N LEU A 691 -72.77 4.89 -85.27
CA LEU A 691 -73.86 4.05 -85.79
C LEU A 691 -75.08 4.90 -86.15
N GLU A 692 -75.44 5.89 -85.32
CA GLU A 692 -76.52 6.83 -85.63
C GLU A 692 -76.19 7.71 -86.83
N LEU A 693 -74.97 8.25 -86.92
CA LEU A 693 -74.52 9.01 -88.08
C LEU A 693 -74.52 8.18 -89.37
N GLN A 694 -74.19 6.88 -89.30
CA GLN A 694 -74.33 5.98 -90.44
C GLN A 694 -75.79 5.74 -90.84
N LYS A 695 -76.72 5.67 -89.88
CA LYS A 695 -78.16 5.58 -90.18
C LYS A 695 -78.65 6.85 -90.88
N VAL A 696 -78.25 8.03 -90.40
CA VAL A 696 -78.60 9.31 -91.02
C VAL A 696 -78.05 9.42 -92.44
N LYS A 697 -76.85 8.91 -92.72
CA LYS A 697 -76.27 8.90 -94.09
C LYS A 697 -76.97 7.95 -95.08
N ARG A 698 -77.76 6.98 -94.61
CA ARG A 698 -78.49 6.04 -95.48
C ARG A 698 -79.89 6.53 -95.86
N VAL A 699 -80.42 7.50 -95.12
CA VAL A 699 -81.65 8.24 -95.45
C VAL A 699 -81.28 9.36 -96.41
#